data_AF-A0A1G4GRM2-F1
#
_entry.id   AF-A0A1G4GRM2-F1
#
_cell.length_a   1.000
_cell.length_b   1.000
_cell.length_c   1.000
_cell.angle_alpha   90.00
_cell.angle_beta   90.00
_cell.angle_gamma   90.00
#
_symmetry.space_group_name_H-M   'P 1'
#
loop_
_entity.id
_entity.type
_entity.pdbx_description
1 polymer ?
#
loop_
_entity_poly.entity_id
_entity_poly.type
_entity_poly.pdbx_seq_one_letter_code
_entity_poly.pdbx_strand_id
1 'polypeptide(L)'
;MEENVVNEAYALFKKEFSDNSELYKFYDNINRNIVGVNEKCNYCEYGKDNHEYMNICCSLEKIIENWDSICIVKEYEKCTCCDYLLYWLYSKIVEDNLRFNIIFMIYNKLETLMQRICTGKGKKCSVNRVYDVKDLKKKKKLLDFLLNYNSIKRKLQESSNENKRKYCNYIYYIFELYNEIIKTQSVLYDKEKELFKEIFNGDKNDELDSLNKKCLGKCLNLVFNEKNKIFCYEKKQTKVDDYVHKLFKLRKPLNVSEKYDNLTEFPSSEIYELLGKDEKSTTYDKYCEDKFNSYGEKTDLINLCKKIARNVKTKLSSIKGKEKNAYDRCLYFNYWTYEEIRKIYSNNTNYIYNIPIFTIILNALQDIYNEITNHEVRVNIKSLDKQIFEIIEESKKKNEKNAELKINPFLKNFKLTEDEPCLYNVVCGLGECKEMKDLFDYFKNYDYIRKCDVSKEQEKCQKYCKYVTYINELYEDYIGECCTYFMNGAHVGRCPKFFKCDEKYNPHILYSKLGCKDEKKDDDFKIVHKPRPIDYEVILKSKKSFSSTSNHLLNDTFFIITSAIWGVIGILFLYFLYYKFTPFGSKLNKKKRNMEIHNNSNNHITNEPVRGSESSRKNTKNGRIRIAYHTT
;
A
#
# COMPACT_ATOMS: atom_id res chain seq x y z
N MET A 1 6.31 -9.58 -8.44
CA MET A 1 6.39 -10.74 -9.37
C MET A 1 5.15 -10.82 -10.27
N GLU A 2 3.96 -10.52 -9.74
CA GLU A 2 2.66 -10.69 -10.42
C GLU A 2 2.38 -9.74 -11.60
N GLU A 3 2.72 -8.45 -11.49
CA GLU A 3 2.40 -7.46 -12.54
C GLU A 3 3.18 -7.71 -13.84
N ASN A 4 4.41 -8.23 -13.72
CA ASN A 4 5.24 -8.57 -14.87
C ASN A 4 4.65 -9.75 -15.67
N VAL A 5 4.07 -10.75 -15.00
CA VAL A 5 3.42 -11.90 -15.67
C VAL A 5 2.19 -11.44 -16.47
N VAL A 6 1.38 -10.56 -15.88
CA VAL A 6 0.21 -9.99 -16.56
C VAL A 6 0.63 -9.13 -17.75
N ASN A 7 1.63 -8.26 -17.58
CA ASN A 7 2.11 -7.37 -18.65
C ASN A 7 2.79 -8.13 -19.79
N GLU A 8 3.60 -9.13 -19.47
CA GLU A 8 4.24 -10.01 -20.46
C GLU A 8 3.21 -10.80 -21.28
N ALA A 9 2.18 -11.31 -20.62
CA ALA A 9 1.08 -11.97 -21.30
C ALA A 9 0.30 -10.97 -22.16
N TYR A 10 -0.12 -9.84 -21.58
CA TYR A 10 -0.86 -8.80 -22.29
C TYR A 10 -0.15 -8.31 -23.55
N ALA A 11 1.18 -8.17 -23.50
CA ALA A 11 2.00 -7.83 -24.67
C ALA A 11 1.90 -8.84 -25.82
N LEU A 12 1.64 -10.13 -25.55
CA LEU A 12 1.51 -11.17 -26.57
C LEU A 12 0.18 -11.12 -27.33
N PHE A 13 -0.87 -10.53 -26.76
CA PHE A 13 -2.22 -10.57 -27.32
C PHE A 13 -2.90 -9.22 -27.51
N LYS A 14 -2.26 -8.11 -27.12
CA LYS A 14 -2.75 -6.73 -27.30
C LYS A 14 -3.23 -6.41 -28.73
N LYS A 15 -2.55 -6.94 -29.75
CA LYS A 15 -2.83 -6.63 -31.16
C LYS A 15 -4.04 -7.41 -31.73
N GLU A 16 -4.28 -8.63 -31.26
CA GLU A 16 -5.33 -9.51 -31.80
C GLU A 16 -6.68 -9.38 -31.09
N PHE A 17 -6.69 -8.89 -29.84
CA PHE A 17 -7.92 -8.55 -29.15
C PHE A 17 -8.75 -7.51 -29.90
N SER A 18 -8.08 -6.55 -30.53
CA SER A 18 -8.71 -5.50 -31.35
C SER A 18 -9.49 -6.07 -32.54
N ASP A 19 -9.07 -7.20 -33.12
CA ASP A 19 -9.54 -7.63 -34.44
C ASP A 19 -10.70 -8.67 -34.37
N ASN A 20 -10.79 -9.47 -33.30
CA ASN A 20 -11.65 -10.69 -33.29
C ASN A 20 -12.65 -10.82 -32.14
N SER A 21 -12.67 -9.93 -31.14
CA SER A 21 -13.58 -10.03 -29.99
C SER A 21 -14.74 -9.05 -30.10
N GLU A 22 -15.98 -9.53 -29.99
CA GLU A 22 -17.19 -8.68 -29.98
C GLU A 22 -17.15 -7.63 -28.87
N LEU A 23 -16.54 -7.96 -27.72
CA LEU A 23 -16.31 -7.04 -26.62
C LEU A 23 -15.38 -5.89 -27.00
N TYR A 24 -14.28 -6.19 -27.70
CA TYR A 24 -13.33 -5.16 -28.12
C TYR A 24 -13.92 -4.25 -29.19
N LYS A 25 -14.72 -4.79 -30.11
CA LYS A 25 -15.51 -3.97 -31.06
C LYS A 25 -16.46 -3.04 -30.31
N PHE A 26 -17.12 -3.53 -29.26
CA PHE A 26 -17.97 -2.72 -28.39
C PHE A 26 -17.18 -1.63 -27.66
N TYR A 27 -16.02 -1.95 -27.08
CA TYR A 27 -15.14 -0.98 -26.42
C TYR A 27 -14.53 0.03 -27.36
N ASP A 28 -14.13 -0.36 -28.57
CA ASP A 28 -13.66 0.57 -29.59
C ASP A 28 -14.77 1.54 -29.99
N ASN A 29 -16.01 1.06 -30.07
CA ASN A 29 -17.16 1.93 -30.34
C ASN A 29 -17.42 2.89 -29.18
N ILE A 30 -17.35 2.43 -27.92
CA ILE A 30 -17.39 3.29 -26.74
C ILE A 30 -16.25 4.32 -26.75
N ASN A 31 -15.02 3.90 -27.03
CA ASN A 31 -13.83 4.75 -26.98
C ASN A 31 -13.87 5.89 -28.01
N ARG A 32 -14.55 5.71 -29.15
CA ARG A 32 -14.79 6.78 -30.14
C ARG A 32 -15.66 7.92 -29.62
N ASN A 33 -16.38 7.69 -28.51
CA ASN A 33 -17.26 8.67 -27.88
C ASN A 33 -16.60 9.38 -26.69
N ILE A 34 -15.34 9.09 -26.38
CA ILE A 34 -14.58 9.79 -25.33
C ILE A 34 -14.35 11.23 -25.78
N VAL A 35 -14.58 12.17 -24.87
CA VAL A 35 -14.44 13.61 -25.08
C VAL A 35 -13.18 14.16 -24.44
N GLY A 36 -12.72 15.31 -24.92
CA GLY A 36 -11.60 16.03 -24.31
C GLY A 36 -12.03 16.89 -23.12
N VAL A 37 -11.07 17.32 -22.30
CA VAL A 37 -11.27 18.10 -21.05
C VAL A 37 -12.03 19.43 -21.26
N ASN A 38 -12.11 19.94 -22.49
CA ASN A 38 -12.72 21.23 -22.84
C ASN A 38 -14.10 21.12 -23.51
N GLU A 39 -14.65 19.92 -23.67
CA GLU A 39 -15.96 19.72 -24.30
C GLU A 39 -17.09 20.07 -23.32
N LYS A 40 -18.05 20.88 -23.78
CA LYS A 40 -19.23 21.25 -22.98
C LYS A 40 -20.18 20.06 -22.93
N CYS A 41 -20.46 19.53 -21.74
CA CYS A 41 -21.53 18.56 -21.52
C CYS A 41 -22.57 19.14 -20.56
N ASN A 42 -23.85 18.88 -20.83
CA ASN A 42 -24.97 19.59 -20.23
C ASN A 42 -25.37 19.01 -18.87
N TYR A 43 -25.09 17.72 -18.65
CA TYR A 43 -25.64 17.00 -17.50
C TYR A 43 -24.63 16.77 -16.36
N CYS A 44 -23.35 17.13 -16.52
CA CYS A 44 -22.29 16.98 -15.51
C CYS A 44 -22.03 18.25 -14.68
N GLU A 45 -23.08 18.93 -14.22
CA GLU A 45 -22.93 20.23 -13.55
C GLU A 45 -22.32 20.16 -12.14
N TYR A 46 -22.57 19.07 -11.42
CA TYR A 46 -21.99 18.83 -10.11
C TYR A 46 -20.54 18.39 -10.24
N GLY A 47 -19.58 19.23 -9.88
CA GLY A 47 -18.14 18.91 -9.97
C GLY A 47 -17.41 19.52 -11.15
N LYS A 48 -17.96 20.57 -11.80
CA LYS A 48 -17.34 21.30 -12.92
C LYS A 48 -15.88 21.73 -12.67
N ASP A 49 -15.50 21.95 -11.42
CA ASP A 49 -14.13 22.35 -11.05
C ASP A 49 -13.13 21.17 -10.99
N ASN A 50 -13.60 19.92 -11.10
CA ASN A 50 -12.76 18.72 -11.07
C ASN A 50 -12.58 18.12 -12.47
N HIS A 51 -11.38 18.30 -13.03
CA HIS A 51 -11.05 17.86 -14.39
C HIS A 51 -11.18 16.34 -14.60
N GLU A 52 -10.78 15.51 -13.62
CA GLU A 52 -10.83 14.04 -13.72
C GLU A 52 -12.28 13.55 -13.79
N TYR A 53 -13.15 14.12 -12.94
CA TYR A 53 -14.58 13.84 -12.96
C TYR A 53 -15.22 14.27 -14.27
N MET A 54 -14.95 15.51 -14.72
CA MET A 54 -15.57 16.08 -15.92
C MET A 54 -15.25 15.26 -17.18
N ASN A 55 -14.01 14.81 -17.32
CA ASN A 55 -13.58 14.00 -18.46
C ASN A 55 -14.41 12.71 -18.61
N ILE A 56 -14.56 11.96 -17.51
CA ILE A 56 -15.29 10.69 -17.52
C ILE A 56 -16.80 10.93 -17.59
N CYS A 57 -17.31 11.91 -16.84
CA CYS A 57 -18.73 12.20 -16.82
C CYS A 57 -19.25 12.64 -18.20
N CYS A 58 -18.56 13.58 -18.86
CA CYS A 58 -18.96 14.03 -20.20
C CYS A 58 -18.82 12.89 -21.24
N SER A 59 -17.81 12.02 -21.09
CA SER A 59 -17.66 10.85 -21.96
C SER A 59 -18.85 9.89 -21.80
N LEU A 60 -19.28 9.63 -20.56
CA LEU A 60 -20.47 8.82 -20.28
C LEU A 60 -21.74 9.43 -20.87
N GLU A 61 -21.90 10.75 -20.82
CA GLU A 61 -23.04 11.46 -21.43
C GLU A 61 -23.10 11.19 -22.95
N LYS A 62 -21.97 11.36 -23.65
CA LYS A 62 -21.87 11.16 -25.10
C LYS A 62 -22.01 9.69 -25.53
N ILE A 63 -21.48 8.76 -24.74
CA ILE A 63 -21.69 7.32 -24.94
C ILE A 63 -23.18 6.98 -24.89
N ILE A 64 -23.93 7.62 -24.00
CA ILE A 64 -25.35 7.34 -23.83
C ILE A 64 -26.20 7.96 -24.93
N GLU A 65 -25.86 9.16 -25.40
CA GLU A 65 -26.50 9.76 -26.57
C GLU A 65 -26.39 8.87 -27.81
N ASN A 66 -25.27 8.16 -27.95
CA ASN A 66 -25.01 7.25 -29.07
C ASN A 66 -25.32 5.78 -28.74
N TRP A 67 -26.00 5.49 -27.62
CA TRP A 67 -26.11 4.12 -27.08
C TRP A 67 -26.69 3.10 -28.05
N ASP A 68 -27.74 3.44 -28.79
CA ASP A 68 -28.40 2.51 -29.72
C ASP A 68 -27.49 2.11 -30.89
N SER A 69 -26.51 2.96 -31.24
CA SER A 69 -25.47 2.64 -32.22
C SER A 69 -24.30 1.84 -31.64
N ILE A 70 -24.13 1.87 -30.31
CA ILE A 70 -23.06 1.19 -29.58
C ILE A 70 -23.50 -0.24 -29.21
N CYS A 71 -24.71 -0.38 -28.69
CA CYS A 71 -25.27 -1.64 -28.22
C CYS A 71 -26.18 -2.29 -29.27
N ILE A 72 -25.55 -2.91 -30.28
CA ILE A 72 -26.24 -3.60 -31.39
C ILE A 72 -26.55 -5.05 -30.99
N VAL A 73 -27.32 -5.25 -29.93
CA VAL A 73 -27.74 -6.58 -29.47
C VAL A 73 -29.27 -6.69 -29.42
N LYS A 74 -29.80 -7.91 -29.35
CA LYS A 74 -31.25 -8.11 -29.26
C LYS A 74 -31.79 -7.61 -27.92
N GLU A 75 -33.08 -7.28 -27.86
CA GLU A 75 -33.71 -6.64 -26.68
C GLU A 75 -33.51 -7.44 -25.36
N TYR A 76 -33.38 -8.77 -25.44
CA TYR A 76 -33.12 -9.63 -24.28
C TYR A 76 -31.64 -9.68 -23.84
N GLU A 77 -30.71 -9.17 -24.64
CA GLU A 77 -29.26 -9.09 -24.38
C GLU A 77 -28.81 -7.68 -23.97
N LYS A 78 -29.74 -6.72 -23.88
CA LYS A 78 -29.44 -5.31 -23.58
C LYS A 78 -28.71 -5.13 -22.24
N CYS A 79 -28.95 -6.01 -21.26
CA CYS A 79 -28.21 -5.99 -19.99
C CYS A 79 -26.72 -6.37 -20.15
N THR A 80 -26.37 -7.18 -21.16
CA THR A 80 -24.98 -7.53 -21.45
C THR A 80 -24.16 -6.30 -21.85
N CYS A 81 -24.72 -5.40 -22.67
CA CYS A 81 -24.05 -4.12 -22.99
C CYS A 81 -23.87 -3.24 -21.76
N CYS A 82 -24.85 -3.22 -20.86
CA CYS A 82 -24.77 -2.45 -19.62
C CYS A 82 -23.67 -2.94 -18.69
N ASP A 83 -23.49 -4.26 -18.64
CA ASP A 83 -22.36 -4.85 -17.94
C ASP A 83 -21.04 -4.47 -18.61
N TYR A 84 -20.96 -4.53 -19.94
CA TYR A 84 -19.76 -4.10 -20.67
C TYR A 84 -19.43 -2.63 -20.43
N LEU A 85 -20.42 -1.73 -20.42
CA LEU A 85 -20.22 -0.33 -20.10
C LEU A 85 -19.68 -0.13 -18.68
N LEU A 86 -20.22 -0.87 -17.71
CA LEU A 86 -19.75 -0.82 -16.33
C LEU A 86 -18.29 -1.28 -16.22
N TYR A 87 -17.93 -2.34 -16.94
CA TYR A 87 -16.56 -2.86 -16.98
C TYR A 87 -15.58 -1.94 -17.73
N TRP A 88 -16.05 -1.26 -18.78
CA TRP A 88 -15.30 -0.18 -19.41
C TRP A 88 -15.04 0.95 -18.43
N LEU A 89 -16.04 1.32 -17.63
CA LEU A 89 -15.87 2.36 -16.62
C LEU A 89 -14.89 1.95 -15.51
N TYR A 90 -14.96 0.69 -15.07
CA TYR A 90 -14.00 0.13 -14.11
C TYR A 90 -12.56 0.21 -14.64
N SER A 91 -12.40 -0.02 -15.94
CA SER A 91 -11.11 0.15 -16.62
C SER A 91 -10.58 1.56 -16.51
N LYS A 92 -11.43 2.57 -16.74
CA LYS A 92 -11.06 3.98 -16.62
C LYS A 92 -10.74 4.38 -15.18
N ILE A 93 -11.55 3.94 -14.22
CA ILE A 93 -11.30 4.18 -12.79
C ILE A 93 -9.92 3.66 -12.37
N VAL A 94 -9.55 2.46 -12.84
CA VAL A 94 -8.28 1.82 -12.51
C VAL A 94 -7.10 2.46 -13.24
N GLU A 95 -7.26 2.79 -14.54
CA GLU A 95 -6.25 3.45 -15.38
C GLU A 95 -5.89 4.83 -14.84
N ASP A 96 -6.91 5.62 -14.51
CA ASP A 96 -6.73 7.00 -14.03
C ASP A 96 -6.49 7.06 -12.50
N ASN A 97 -6.52 5.91 -11.82
CA ASN A 97 -6.33 5.78 -10.37
C ASN A 97 -7.21 6.75 -9.56
N LEU A 98 -8.49 6.83 -9.92
CA LEU A 98 -9.41 7.82 -9.39
C LEU A 98 -9.62 7.67 -7.88
N ARG A 99 -9.81 8.81 -7.22
CA ARG A 99 -10.17 8.84 -5.80
C ARG A 99 -11.64 8.43 -5.61
N PHE A 100 -11.94 7.85 -4.45
CA PHE A 100 -13.28 7.37 -4.11
C PHE A 100 -14.38 8.42 -4.34
N ASN A 101 -14.15 9.69 -3.94
CA ASN A 101 -15.14 10.75 -4.11
C ASN A 101 -15.50 10.98 -5.58
N ILE A 102 -14.51 10.90 -6.48
CA ILE A 102 -14.71 11.01 -7.92
C ILE A 102 -15.46 9.79 -8.45
N ILE A 103 -15.06 8.58 -8.04
CA ILE A 103 -15.76 7.32 -8.38
C ILE A 103 -17.23 7.38 -7.95
N PHE A 104 -17.51 7.89 -6.76
CA PHE A 104 -18.87 8.04 -6.23
C PHE A 104 -19.69 9.03 -7.05
N MET A 105 -19.14 10.20 -7.37
CA MET A 105 -19.81 11.17 -8.23
C MET A 105 -20.13 10.58 -9.62
N ILE A 106 -19.15 9.89 -10.21
CA ILE A 106 -19.31 9.17 -11.49
C ILE A 106 -20.44 8.14 -11.39
N TYR A 107 -20.46 7.29 -10.37
CA TYR A 107 -21.48 6.26 -10.23
C TYR A 107 -22.88 6.79 -9.94
N ASN A 108 -23.01 7.84 -9.13
CA ASN A 108 -24.30 8.49 -8.92
C ASN A 108 -24.83 9.06 -10.24
N LYS A 109 -23.96 9.66 -11.05
CA LYS A 109 -24.35 10.13 -12.36
C LYS A 109 -24.71 8.97 -13.28
N LEU A 110 -23.85 7.96 -13.35
CA LEU A 110 -24.07 6.73 -14.11
C LEU A 110 -25.41 6.08 -13.75
N GLU A 111 -25.85 6.11 -12.49
CA GLU A 111 -27.15 5.57 -12.10
C GLU A 111 -28.31 6.23 -12.84
N THR A 112 -28.36 7.57 -12.79
CA THR A 112 -29.42 8.35 -13.46
C THR A 112 -29.43 8.12 -14.97
N LEU A 113 -28.24 7.90 -15.51
CA LEU A 113 -27.94 7.71 -16.90
C LEU A 113 -28.30 6.29 -17.39
N MET A 114 -27.90 5.26 -16.63
CA MET A 114 -28.19 3.84 -16.92
C MET A 114 -29.67 3.51 -16.83
N GLN A 115 -30.45 4.20 -15.98
CA GLN A 115 -31.90 4.03 -15.94
C GLN A 115 -32.58 4.24 -17.30
N ARG A 116 -31.98 5.03 -18.20
CA ARG A 116 -32.51 5.29 -19.55
C ARG A 116 -32.22 4.15 -20.53
N ILE A 117 -31.06 3.50 -20.41
CA ILE A 117 -30.53 2.59 -21.45
C ILE A 117 -30.49 1.11 -21.03
N CYS A 118 -30.58 0.83 -19.72
CA CYS A 118 -30.40 -0.52 -19.15
C CYS A 118 -31.72 -1.12 -18.63
N THR A 119 -32.68 -1.24 -19.54
CA THR A 119 -33.99 -1.86 -19.32
C THR A 119 -34.21 -3.00 -20.33
N GLY A 120 -34.52 -4.20 -19.84
CA GLY A 120 -34.80 -5.38 -20.67
C GLY A 120 -36.12 -6.03 -20.26
N LYS A 121 -37.05 -6.24 -21.20
CA LYS A 121 -38.41 -6.81 -20.95
C LYS A 121 -39.16 -6.13 -19.78
N GLY A 122 -39.04 -4.82 -19.63
CA GLY A 122 -39.68 -4.08 -18.53
C GLY A 122 -39.06 -4.30 -17.14
N LYS A 123 -37.90 -4.96 -17.02
CA LYS A 123 -37.12 -5.08 -15.78
C LYS A 123 -35.79 -4.30 -15.87
N LYS A 124 -35.38 -3.69 -14.77
CA LYS A 124 -34.10 -2.96 -14.61
C LYS A 124 -32.95 -3.98 -14.54
N CYS A 125 -31.86 -3.75 -15.28
CA CYS A 125 -30.67 -4.59 -15.17
C CYS A 125 -30.04 -4.44 -13.78
N SER A 126 -29.53 -5.54 -13.21
CA SER A 126 -28.85 -5.52 -11.90
C SER A 126 -27.41 -5.02 -12.09
N VAL A 127 -27.09 -3.87 -11.51
CA VAL A 127 -25.77 -3.23 -11.66
C VAL A 127 -25.16 -3.08 -10.26
N ASN A 128 -24.23 -3.95 -9.91
CA ASN A 128 -23.52 -3.88 -8.64
C ASN A 128 -22.32 -2.93 -8.79
N ARG A 129 -22.20 -1.93 -7.90
CA ARG A 129 -21.10 -0.95 -7.95
C ARG A 129 -19.94 -1.42 -7.10
N VAL A 130 -18.72 -1.26 -7.62
CA VAL A 130 -17.49 -1.57 -6.88
C VAL A 130 -16.68 -0.30 -6.74
N TYR A 131 -16.39 0.10 -5.51
CA TYR A 131 -15.71 1.36 -5.22
C TYR A 131 -14.23 1.16 -4.86
N ASP A 132 -13.87 -0.01 -4.33
CA ASP A 132 -12.49 -0.31 -3.97
C ASP A 132 -11.66 -0.55 -5.25
N VAL A 133 -10.62 0.26 -5.43
CA VAL A 133 -9.76 0.22 -6.62
C VAL A 133 -8.96 -1.08 -6.70
N LYS A 134 -8.62 -1.72 -5.57
CA LYS A 134 -7.94 -3.02 -5.56
C LYS A 134 -8.90 -4.13 -6.00
N ASP A 135 -10.14 -4.11 -5.53
CA ASP A 135 -11.16 -5.05 -5.97
C ASP A 135 -11.54 -4.85 -7.44
N LEU A 136 -11.64 -3.59 -7.89
CA LEU A 136 -11.79 -3.26 -9.31
C LEU A 136 -10.64 -3.82 -10.16
N LYS A 137 -9.40 -3.72 -9.69
CA LYS A 137 -8.23 -4.32 -10.36
C LYS A 137 -8.34 -5.83 -10.45
N LYS A 138 -8.73 -6.52 -9.38
CA LYS A 138 -8.93 -7.98 -9.37
C LYS A 138 -10.06 -8.40 -10.32
N LYS A 139 -11.20 -7.71 -10.25
CA LYS A 139 -12.34 -7.90 -11.16
C LYS A 139 -11.94 -7.78 -12.62
N LYS A 140 -11.31 -6.66 -12.98
CA LYS A 140 -10.88 -6.38 -14.35
C LYS A 140 -9.98 -7.51 -14.86
N LYS A 141 -8.94 -7.88 -14.11
CA LYS A 141 -8.01 -8.96 -14.52
C LYS A 141 -8.71 -10.29 -14.76
N LEU A 142 -9.61 -10.69 -13.86
CA LEU A 142 -10.35 -11.94 -13.97
C LEU A 142 -11.31 -11.92 -15.16
N LEU A 143 -12.05 -10.84 -15.33
CA LEU A 143 -13.00 -10.66 -16.41
C LEU A 143 -12.32 -10.59 -17.78
N ASP A 144 -11.26 -9.79 -17.91
CA ASP A 144 -10.47 -9.67 -19.15
C ASP A 144 -9.98 -11.05 -19.60
N PHE A 145 -9.56 -11.91 -18.66
CA PHE A 145 -9.20 -13.29 -18.98
C PHE A 145 -10.40 -14.11 -19.46
N LEU A 146 -11.51 -14.10 -18.72
CA LEU A 146 -12.70 -14.91 -18.99
C LEU A 146 -13.30 -14.60 -20.36
N LEU A 147 -13.49 -13.33 -20.67
CA LEU A 147 -14.08 -12.88 -21.93
C LEU A 147 -13.19 -13.17 -23.14
N ASN A 148 -11.88 -13.35 -22.91
CA ASN A 148 -10.89 -13.59 -23.96
C ASN A 148 -10.32 -15.01 -23.96
N TYR A 149 -10.85 -15.90 -23.13
CA TYR A 149 -10.30 -17.23 -22.92
C TYR A 149 -10.21 -18.04 -24.22
N ASN A 150 -11.21 -17.94 -25.11
CA ASN A 150 -11.20 -18.64 -26.39
C ASN A 150 -10.02 -18.24 -27.30
N SER A 151 -9.69 -16.95 -27.33
CA SER A 151 -8.52 -16.43 -28.07
C SER A 151 -7.21 -16.93 -27.45
N ILE A 152 -7.11 -16.88 -26.12
CA ILE A 152 -5.96 -17.39 -25.36
C ILE A 152 -5.78 -18.89 -25.64
N LYS A 153 -6.86 -19.67 -25.60
CA LYS A 153 -6.90 -21.11 -25.87
C LYS A 153 -6.42 -21.45 -27.27
N ARG A 154 -6.84 -20.71 -28.30
CA ARG A 154 -6.38 -20.90 -29.67
C ARG A 154 -4.87 -20.65 -29.78
N LYS A 155 -4.38 -19.55 -29.21
CA LYS A 155 -2.93 -19.23 -29.24
C LYS A 155 -2.06 -20.17 -28.44
N LEU A 156 -2.59 -20.71 -27.34
CA LEU A 156 -1.91 -21.77 -26.61
C LEU A 156 -1.65 -23.01 -27.50
N GLN A 157 -2.42 -23.21 -28.57
CA GLN A 157 -2.23 -24.30 -29.54
C GLN A 157 -1.22 -23.94 -30.65
N GLU A 158 -1.20 -22.68 -31.08
CA GLU A 158 -0.39 -22.21 -32.21
C GLU A 158 1.03 -21.71 -31.82
N SER A 159 1.33 -21.60 -30.52
CA SER A 159 2.50 -20.86 -30.03
C SER A 159 3.79 -21.68 -29.87
N SER A 160 4.94 -21.02 -30.04
CA SER A 160 6.25 -21.56 -29.69
C SER A 160 6.34 -21.92 -28.20
N ASN A 161 7.28 -22.80 -27.81
CA ASN A 161 7.45 -23.26 -26.43
C ASN A 161 7.60 -22.10 -25.41
N GLU A 162 8.27 -21.02 -25.80
CA GLU A 162 8.44 -19.84 -24.93
C GLU A 162 7.12 -19.08 -24.70
N ASN A 163 6.38 -18.82 -25.78
CA ASN A 163 5.08 -18.14 -25.70
C ASN A 163 4.04 -19.01 -24.98
N LYS A 164 4.04 -20.32 -25.22
CA LYS A 164 3.22 -21.29 -24.51
C LYS A 164 3.46 -21.22 -22.99
N ARG A 165 4.73 -21.11 -22.55
CA ARG A 165 5.08 -20.92 -21.14
C ARG A 165 4.51 -19.62 -20.57
N LYS A 166 4.57 -18.51 -21.32
CA LYS A 166 3.99 -17.22 -20.91
C LYS A 166 2.46 -17.30 -20.76
N TYR A 167 1.76 -17.92 -21.71
CA TYR A 167 0.32 -18.19 -21.61
C TYR A 167 -0.03 -19.05 -20.40
N CYS A 168 0.70 -20.16 -20.18
CA CYS A 168 0.47 -21.02 -19.02
C CYS A 168 0.74 -20.31 -17.68
N ASN A 169 1.71 -19.40 -17.61
CA ASN A 169 1.94 -18.58 -16.42
C ASN A 169 0.77 -17.62 -16.17
N TYR A 170 0.23 -17.00 -17.21
CA TYR A 170 -0.91 -16.11 -17.10
C TYR A 170 -2.19 -16.85 -16.69
N ILE A 171 -2.50 -17.98 -17.33
CA ILE A 171 -3.62 -18.85 -16.94
C ILE A 171 -3.50 -19.25 -15.47
N TYR A 172 -2.31 -19.70 -15.05
CA TYR A 172 -2.07 -20.06 -13.65
C TYR A 172 -2.29 -18.88 -12.70
N TYR A 173 -1.77 -17.69 -13.03
CA TYR A 173 -2.00 -16.49 -12.24
C TYR A 173 -3.50 -16.17 -12.07
N ILE A 174 -4.30 -16.31 -13.14
CA ILE A 174 -5.74 -16.06 -13.06
C ILE A 174 -6.45 -17.12 -12.20
N PHE A 175 -6.02 -18.38 -12.27
CA PHE A 175 -6.56 -19.45 -11.42
C PHE A 175 -6.24 -19.20 -9.94
N GLU A 176 -5.04 -18.71 -9.63
CA GLU A 176 -4.68 -18.29 -8.26
C GLU A 176 -5.50 -17.09 -7.79
N LEU A 177 -5.70 -16.08 -8.66
CA LEU A 177 -6.56 -14.93 -8.38
C LEU A 177 -8.01 -15.37 -8.13
N TYR A 178 -8.52 -16.32 -8.91
CA TYR A 178 -9.85 -16.88 -8.72
C TYR A 178 -9.97 -17.65 -7.41
N ASN A 179 -8.95 -18.43 -7.04
CA ASN A 179 -8.87 -19.10 -5.73
C ASN A 179 -8.90 -18.09 -4.58
N GLU A 180 -8.12 -17.01 -4.69
CA GLU A 180 -8.15 -15.91 -3.73
C GLU A 180 -9.57 -15.35 -3.60
N ILE A 181 -10.23 -15.07 -4.73
CA ILE A 181 -11.59 -14.53 -4.78
C ILE A 181 -12.62 -15.51 -4.16
N ILE A 182 -12.58 -16.80 -4.46
CA ILE A 182 -13.52 -17.78 -3.85
C ILE A 182 -13.34 -17.83 -2.33
N LYS A 183 -12.09 -17.79 -1.85
CA LYS A 183 -11.79 -17.83 -0.41
C LYS A 183 -12.40 -16.66 0.36
N THR A 184 -12.61 -15.51 -0.28
CA THR A 184 -13.24 -14.34 0.37
C THR A 184 -14.73 -14.51 0.66
N GLN A 185 -15.43 -15.50 0.06
CA GLN A 185 -16.90 -15.64 0.10
C GLN A 185 -17.69 -14.37 -0.30
N SER A 186 -17.05 -13.39 -0.92
CA SER A 186 -17.65 -12.09 -1.20
C SER A 186 -18.64 -12.18 -2.36
N VAL A 187 -19.90 -11.78 -2.16
CA VAL A 187 -20.94 -11.67 -3.21
C VAL A 187 -20.56 -10.70 -4.33
N LEU A 188 -19.52 -9.90 -4.09
CA LEU A 188 -18.99 -8.91 -5.01
C LEU A 188 -18.67 -9.55 -6.37
N TYR A 189 -18.05 -10.73 -6.38
CA TYR A 189 -17.52 -11.39 -7.59
C TYR A 189 -18.45 -12.44 -8.22
N ASP A 190 -19.73 -12.46 -7.88
CA ASP A 190 -20.60 -13.58 -8.25
C ASP A 190 -20.70 -13.80 -9.76
N LYS A 191 -20.83 -12.72 -10.54
CA LYS A 191 -20.84 -12.81 -12.01
C LYS A 191 -19.54 -13.38 -12.58
N GLU A 192 -18.39 -12.91 -12.09
CA GLU A 192 -17.10 -13.45 -12.55
C GLU A 192 -16.91 -14.91 -12.10
N LYS A 193 -17.43 -15.28 -10.93
CA LYS A 193 -17.39 -16.68 -10.45
C LYS A 193 -18.27 -17.61 -11.29
N GLU A 194 -19.46 -17.16 -11.67
CA GLU A 194 -20.36 -17.90 -12.53
C GLU A 194 -19.72 -18.12 -13.89
N LEU A 195 -19.25 -17.05 -14.55
CA LEU A 195 -18.53 -17.14 -15.82
C LEU A 195 -17.31 -18.08 -15.75
N PHE A 196 -16.52 -18.00 -14.67
CA PHE A 196 -15.38 -18.90 -14.49
C PHE A 196 -15.83 -20.36 -14.38
N LYS A 197 -16.88 -20.64 -13.62
CA LYS A 197 -17.43 -22.00 -13.49
C LYS A 197 -18.04 -22.50 -14.79
N GLU A 198 -18.71 -21.66 -15.56
CA GLU A 198 -19.26 -22.05 -16.86
C GLU A 198 -18.15 -22.50 -17.82
N ILE A 199 -17.02 -21.79 -17.83
CA ILE A 199 -15.88 -22.13 -18.70
C ILE A 199 -15.13 -23.37 -18.21
N PHE A 200 -14.90 -23.50 -16.89
CA PHE A 200 -13.95 -24.48 -16.35
C PHE A 200 -14.55 -25.60 -15.49
N ASN A 201 -15.83 -25.51 -15.12
CA ASN A 201 -16.55 -26.42 -14.21
C ASN A 201 -17.94 -26.82 -14.75
N GLY A 202 -18.19 -26.69 -16.06
CA GLY A 202 -19.40 -27.23 -16.69
C GLY A 202 -19.40 -28.77 -16.72
N ASP A 203 -20.49 -29.39 -17.17
CA ASP A 203 -20.69 -30.87 -17.27
C ASP A 203 -19.64 -31.63 -18.11
N LYS A 204 -18.65 -30.93 -18.67
CA LYS A 204 -17.52 -31.44 -19.44
C LYS A 204 -16.21 -31.01 -18.78
N ASN A 205 -15.67 -31.82 -17.88
CA ASN A 205 -14.31 -31.68 -17.31
C ASN A 205 -13.19 -31.63 -18.39
N ASP A 206 -13.54 -31.88 -19.65
CA ASP A 206 -12.67 -31.90 -20.83
C ASP A 206 -11.83 -30.62 -21.03
N GLU A 207 -12.38 -29.44 -20.72
CA GLU A 207 -11.67 -28.17 -20.97
C GLU A 207 -10.49 -27.98 -20.01
N LEU A 208 -10.76 -28.22 -18.72
CA LEU A 208 -9.76 -28.11 -17.68
C LEU A 208 -8.68 -29.19 -17.82
N ASP A 209 -9.07 -30.41 -18.21
CA ASP A 209 -8.12 -31.49 -18.51
C ASP A 209 -7.25 -31.17 -19.74
N SER A 210 -7.83 -30.56 -20.78
CA SER A 210 -7.09 -30.08 -21.96
C SER A 210 -6.05 -29.02 -21.57
N LEU A 211 -6.41 -28.09 -20.69
CA LEU A 211 -5.48 -27.08 -20.17
C LEU A 211 -4.35 -27.70 -19.35
N ASN A 212 -4.64 -28.64 -18.45
CA ASN A 212 -3.60 -29.29 -17.64
C ASN A 212 -2.60 -30.09 -18.49
N LYS A 213 -3.07 -30.76 -19.54
CA LYS A 213 -2.18 -31.44 -20.52
C LYS A 213 -1.27 -30.45 -21.26
N LYS A 214 -1.76 -29.24 -21.54
CA LYS A 214 -1.00 -28.20 -22.26
C LYS A 214 -0.06 -27.41 -21.33
N CYS A 215 -0.48 -27.19 -20.09
CA CYS A 215 0.23 -26.42 -19.06
C CYS A 215 0.72 -27.34 -17.94
N LEU A 216 1.60 -28.28 -18.31
CA LEU A 216 2.16 -29.26 -17.39
C LEU A 216 2.81 -28.59 -16.17
N GLY A 217 2.54 -29.14 -14.98
CA GLY A 217 3.09 -28.65 -13.71
C GLY A 217 2.43 -27.41 -13.11
N LYS A 218 1.33 -26.90 -13.70
CA LYS A 218 0.55 -25.76 -13.15
C LYS A 218 -0.61 -26.14 -12.25
N CYS A 219 -1.03 -27.41 -12.25
CA CYS A 219 -1.97 -27.94 -11.25
C CYS A 219 -3.30 -27.19 -11.15
N LEU A 220 -3.87 -26.82 -12.30
CA LEU A 220 -5.07 -25.97 -12.39
C LEU A 220 -6.32 -26.65 -11.80
N ASN A 221 -6.32 -27.99 -11.74
CA ASN A 221 -7.39 -28.79 -11.13
C ASN A 221 -7.57 -28.55 -9.62
N LEU A 222 -6.57 -27.99 -8.93
CA LEU A 222 -6.64 -27.71 -7.49
C LEU A 222 -7.67 -26.63 -7.14
N VAL A 223 -8.10 -25.83 -8.12
CA VAL A 223 -9.14 -24.79 -7.93
C VAL A 223 -10.48 -25.39 -7.50
N PHE A 224 -10.84 -26.58 -7.99
CA PHE A 224 -12.16 -27.18 -7.75
C PHE A 224 -12.13 -28.36 -6.78
N ASN A 225 -10.97 -28.97 -6.52
CA ASN A 225 -10.86 -30.12 -5.64
C ASN A 225 -9.50 -30.21 -4.92
N GLU A 226 -9.50 -29.91 -3.62
CA GLU A 226 -8.31 -30.01 -2.75
C GLU A 226 -7.82 -31.46 -2.53
N LYS A 227 -8.66 -32.48 -2.80
CA LYS A 227 -8.31 -33.90 -2.62
C LYS A 227 -7.36 -34.43 -3.71
N ASN A 228 -7.16 -33.69 -4.80
CA ASN A 228 -6.24 -34.05 -5.89
C ASN A 228 -4.78 -33.62 -5.64
N LYS A 229 -4.40 -33.32 -4.38
CA LYS A 229 -3.03 -32.96 -3.96
C LYS A 229 -1.94 -33.96 -4.40
N ILE A 230 -2.29 -35.22 -4.70
CA ILE A 230 -1.32 -36.30 -4.91
C ILE A 230 -0.66 -36.25 -6.31
N PHE A 231 -1.29 -35.66 -7.33
CA PHE A 231 -0.78 -35.73 -8.72
C PHE A 231 0.11 -34.57 -9.17
N CYS A 232 0.52 -33.69 -8.24
CA CYS A 232 1.13 -32.40 -8.57
C CYS A 232 2.47 -32.10 -7.91
N TYR A 233 3.05 -33.07 -7.19
CA TYR A 233 4.29 -32.87 -6.45
C TYR A 233 5.39 -33.80 -6.94
N GLU A 234 6.30 -33.28 -7.78
CA GLU A 234 7.72 -33.66 -7.73
C GLU A 234 8.61 -32.47 -8.17
N LYS A 235 8.84 -31.51 -7.26
CA LYS A 235 10.20 -31.17 -6.78
C LYS A 235 10.20 -29.95 -5.84
N LYS A 236 10.73 -30.23 -4.64
CA LYS A 236 11.32 -29.37 -3.59
C LYS A 236 10.38 -28.60 -2.67
N GLN A 237 10.02 -29.29 -1.60
CA GLN A 237 9.85 -28.75 -0.25
C GLN A 237 11.06 -27.92 0.19
N THR A 238 10.80 -26.71 0.70
CA THR A 238 11.54 -26.11 1.81
C THR A 238 10.58 -25.29 2.67
N LYS A 239 10.18 -25.87 3.81
CA LYS A 239 9.83 -25.23 5.11
C LYS A 239 9.26 -23.80 5.08
N VAL A 240 8.13 -23.56 4.44
CA VAL A 240 7.32 -22.32 4.61
C VAL A 240 5.83 -22.63 4.89
N ASP A 241 5.39 -23.87 4.66
CA ASP A 241 3.95 -24.19 4.61
C ASP A 241 3.26 -24.33 5.98
N ASP A 242 3.99 -24.27 7.08
CA ASP A 242 3.42 -24.38 8.44
C ASP A 242 2.89 -23.05 8.99
N TYR A 243 3.24 -21.92 8.36
CA TYR A 243 2.81 -20.57 8.80
C TYR A 243 1.54 -20.08 8.09
N VAL A 244 1.26 -20.59 6.89
CA VAL A 244 0.14 -20.12 6.04
C VAL A 244 -1.18 -20.79 6.40
N HIS A 245 -1.14 -21.99 7.01
CA HIS A 245 -2.34 -22.72 7.41
C HIS A 245 -3.04 -22.18 8.66
N LYS A 246 -2.48 -21.15 9.31
CA LYS A 246 -3.07 -20.51 10.50
C LYS A 246 -3.89 -19.24 10.19
N LEU A 247 -3.87 -18.74 8.95
CA LEU A 247 -4.20 -17.34 8.67
C LEU A 247 -5.62 -17.03 8.16
N PHE A 248 -6.49 -18.01 7.89
CA PHE A 248 -7.87 -17.68 7.49
C PHE A 248 -8.89 -18.69 8.02
N LYS A 249 -9.23 -18.57 9.31
CA LYS A 249 -10.60 -18.87 9.73
C LYS A 249 -11.42 -17.63 9.42
N LEU A 250 -12.32 -17.72 8.43
CA LEU A 250 -13.54 -16.93 8.41
C LEU A 250 -14.22 -17.12 9.78
N ARG A 251 -14.01 -16.18 10.70
CA ARG A 251 -14.75 -16.17 11.95
C ARG A 251 -16.18 -15.76 11.60
N LYS A 252 -17.14 -16.61 11.95
CA LYS A 252 -18.49 -16.14 12.28
C LYS A 252 -18.33 -14.91 13.17
N PRO A 253 -19.18 -13.88 13.05
CA PRO A 253 -19.16 -12.77 14.00
C PRO A 253 -19.07 -13.38 15.40
N LEU A 254 -18.05 -12.98 16.16
CA LEU A 254 -17.95 -13.35 17.56
C LEU A 254 -19.22 -12.78 18.19
N ASN A 255 -20.25 -13.62 18.36
CA ASN A 255 -21.43 -13.35 19.20
C ASN A 255 -21.02 -13.08 20.67
N VAL A 256 -19.72 -13.11 20.98
CA VAL A 256 -19.12 -12.70 22.24
C VAL A 256 -19.01 -11.17 22.37
N SER A 257 -19.02 -10.43 21.25
CA SER A 257 -18.79 -8.98 21.22
C SER A 257 -19.93 -8.15 21.82
N GLU A 258 -21.19 -8.59 21.73
CA GLU A 258 -22.34 -7.89 22.34
C GLU A 258 -22.25 -7.79 23.88
N LYS A 259 -21.33 -8.53 24.51
CA LYS A 259 -21.19 -8.54 25.97
C LYS A 259 -20.38 -7.37 26.54
N TYR A 260 -19.58 -6.67 25.73
CA TYR A 260 -18.66 -5.61 26.20
C TYR A 260 -19.13 -4.19 25.87
N ASP A 261 -20.27 -4.04 25.19
CA ASP A 261 -20.90 -2.74 24.90
C ASP A 261 -21.34 -1.98 26.18
N ASN A 262 -21.17 -2.56 27.37
CA ASN A 262 -21.51 -1.99 28.68
C ASN A 262 -20.35 -1.28 29.42
N LEU A 263 -19.18 -1.06 28.80
CA LEU A 263 -18.07 -0.30 29.40
C LEU A 263 -18.29 1.22 29.26
N THR A 264 -19.34 1.73 29.89
CA THR A 264 -19.76 3.14 29.80
C THR A 264 -18.77 4.12 30.44
N GLU A 265 -17.88 3.64 31.31
CA GLU A 265 -16.85 4.44 32.00
C GLU A 265 -15.65 4.85 31.14
N PHE A 266 -15.54 4.33 29.90
CA PHE A 266 -14.42 4.65 29.03
C PHE A 266 -14.52 6.07 28.44
N PRO A 267 -13.40 6.78 28.27
CA PRO A 267 -13.39 8.09 27.61
C PRO A 267 -14.06 8.11 26.24
N SER A 268 -13.93 7.03 25.44
CA SER A 268 -14.62 6.91 24.15
C SER A 268 -16.15 6.83 24.30
N SER A 269 -16.65 6.15 25.33
CA SER A 269 -18.08 5.98 25.60
C SER A 269 -18.79 7.33 25.81
N GLU A 270 -18.18 8.24 26.57
CA GLU A 270 -18.70 9.61 26.76
C GLU A 270 -18.83 10.37 25.42
N ILE A 271 -17.89 10.17 24.49
CA ILE A 271 -17.91 10.80 23.16
C ILE A 271 -19.08 10.23 22.34
N TYR A 272 -19.28 8.91 22.36
CA TYR A 272 -20.37 8.27 21.65
C TYR A 272 -21.74 8.65 22.20
N GLU A 273 -21.88 8.78 23.52
CA GLU A 273 -23.12 9.31 24.12
C GLU A 273 -23.43 10.73 23.63
N LEU A 274 -22.42 11.62 23.57
CA LEU A 274 -22.60 12.98 23.06
C LEU A 274 -23.03 13.01 21.59
N LEU A 275 -22.48 12.11 20.77
CA LEU A 275 -22.87 11.96 19.37
C LEU A 275 -24.28 11.37 19.22
N GLY A 276 -24.66 10.46 20.12
CA GLY A 276 -25.94 9.73 20.11
C GLY A 276 -27.13 10.45 20.72
N LYS A 277 -26.93 11.58 21.42
CA LYS A 277 -28.01 12.39 22.02
C LYS A 277 -29.14 12.64 21.02
N ASP A 278 -30.38 12.58 21.49
CA ASP A 278 -31.54 12.83 20.63
C ASP A 278 -31.58 14.28 20.14
N GLU A 279 -32.07 14.43 18.91
CA GLU A 279 -32.29 15.73 18.29
C GLU A 279 -33.79 16.02 18.26
N LYS A 280 -34.23 16.98 19.07
CA LYS A 280 -35.64 17.39 19.19
C LYS A 280 -36.00 18.60 18.33
N SER A 281 -34.99 19.27 17.77
CA SER A 281 -35.16 20.42 16.89
C SER A 281 -35.59 19.98 15.50
N THR A 282 -36.61 20.65 14.97
CA THR A 282 -37.06 20.49 13.58
C THR A 282 -36.10 21.12 12.56
N THR A 283 -35.03 21.78 13.02
CA THR A 283 -34.05 22.49 12.16
C THR A 283 -33.38 21.56 11.14
N TYR A 284 -33.21 20.28 11.49
CA TYR A 284 -32.48 19.31 10.67
C TYR A 284 -33.39 18.47 9.76
N ASP A 285 -34.71 18.63 9.90
CA ASP A 285 -35.74 17.88 9.18
C ASP A 285 -35.59 18.03 7.67
N LYS A 286 -35.26 19.26 7.23
CA LYS A 286 -35.01 19.60 5.82
C LYS A 286 -33.95 18.75 5.12
N TYR A 287 -33.02 18.14 5.86
CA TYR A 287 -31.96 17.31 5.29
C TYR A 287 -32.38 15.83 5.17
N CYS A 288 -33.47 15.44 5.83
CA CYS A 288 -33.80 14.04 6.06
C CYS A 288 -35.19 13.66 5.52
N GLU A 289 -36.25 14.41 5.83
CA GLU A 289 -37.63 13.93 5.68
C GLU A 289 -38.03 13.60 4.23
N ASP A 290 -37.65 14.45 3.27
CA ASP A 290 -37.97 14.22 1.86
C ASP A 290 -37.21 13.02 1.24
N LYS A 291 -36.04 12.68 1.81
CA LYS A 291 -35.12 11.67 1.25
C LYS A 291 -35.46 10.23 1.63
N PHE A 292 -36.24 10.02 2.71
CA PHE A 292 -36.62 8.68 3.19
C PHE A 292 -38.06 8.27 2.86
N ASN A 293 -38.76 9.04 2.02
CA ASN A 293 -40.18 8.84 1.76
C ASN A 293 -40.56 7.48 1.13
N SER A 294 -39.62 6.79 0.47
CA SER A 294 -39.84 5.53 -0.26
C SER A 294 -39.54 4.23 0.50
N TYR A 295 -39.05 4.27 1.75
CA TYR A 295 -38.41 3.10 2.39
C TYR A 295 -39.19 2.38 3.51
N GLY A 296 -40.47 2.68 3.75
CA GLY A 296 -41.37 1.84 4.57
C GLY A 296 -41.10 1.73 6.08
N GLU A 297 -39.88 1.98 6.57
CA GLU A 297 -39.52 2.05 7.98
C GLU A 297 -38.91 3.43 8.26
N LYS A 298 -39.76 4.40 8.62
CA LYS A 298 -39.43 5.83 8.56
C LYS A 298 -38.77 6.39 9.81
N THR A 299 -39.11 5.95 11.02
CA THR A 299 -38.83 6.74 12.23
C THR A 299 -37.37 6.68 12.69
N ASP A 300 -36.79 5.48 12.86
CA ASP A 300 -35.44 5.34 13.41
C ASP A 300 -34.36 5.87 12.45
N LEU A 301 -34.58 5.71 11.15
CA LEU A 301 -33.70 6.19 10.10
C LEU A 301 -33.73 7.71 9.95
N ILE A 302 -34.92 8.31 10.01
CA ILE A 302 -35.07 9.76 10.03
C ILE A 302 -34.41 10.33 11.30
N ASN A 303 -34.62 9.70 12.45
CA ASN A 303 -34.00 10.11 13.71
C ASN A 303 -32.47 10.02 13.65
N LEU A 304 -31.91 8.93 13.11
CA LEU A 304 -30.47 8.78 12.90
C LEU A 304 -29.94 9.86 11.94
N CYS A 305 -30.62 10.11 10.83
CA CYS A 305 -30.26 11.18 9.91
C CYS A 305 -30.24 12.56 10.59
N LYS A 306 -31.24 12.88 11.44
CA LYS A 306 -31.28 14.13 12.20
C LYS A 306 -30.08 14.26 13.15
N LYS A 307 -29.72 13.19 13.87
CA LYS A 307 -28.52 13.16 14.75
C LYS A 307 -27.23 13.39 13.96
N ILE A 308 -27.08 12.71 12.83
CA ILE A 308 -25.95 12.87 11.90
C ILE A 308 -25.87 14.32 11.41
N ALA A 309 -27.00 14.85 10.93
CA ALA A 309 -27.09 16.20 10.39
C ALA A 309 -26.71 17.26 11.42
N ARG A 310 -27.19 17.13 12.66
CA ARG A 310 -26.77 17.97 13.79
C ARG A 310 -25.27 17.91 14.01
N ASN A 311 -24.70 16.70 14.15
CA ASN A 311 -23.29 16.51 14.44
C ASN A 311 -22.39 17.16 13.38
N VAL A 312 -22.78 17.06 12.10
CA VAL A 312 -22.05 17.69 10.99
C VAL A 312 -22.25 19.20 10.95
N LYS A 313 -23.49 19.69 11.06
CA LYS A 313 -23.80 21.13 11.02
C LYS A 313 -23.10 21.90 12.15
N THR A 314 -22.99 21.28 13.32
CA THR A 314 -22.30 21.83 14.49
C THR A 314 -20.79 21.56 14.48
N LYS A 315 -20.25 20.99 13.39
CA LYS A 315 -18.83 20.66 13.21
C LYS A 315 -18.24 19.86 14.37
N LEU A 316 -19.01 18.91 14.91
CA LEU A 316 -18.60 18.07 16.04
C LEU A 316 -18.18 18.89 17.29
N SER A 317 -18.71 20.10 17.45
CA SER A 317 -18.39 21.00 18.56
C SER A 317 -18.72 20.38 19.92
N SER A 318 -19.74 19.52 20.00
CA SER A 318 -20.12 18.78 21.21
C SER A 318 -18.99 17.94 21.79
N ILE A 319 -18.08 17.43 20.94
CA ILE A 319 -16.98 16.55 21.35
C ILE A 319 -15.60 17.25 21.34
N LYS A 320 -15.53 18.53 20.94
CA LYS A 320 -14.28 19.31 20.86
C LYS A 320 -13.56 19.47 22.21
N GLY A 321 -14.30 19.48 23.31
CA GLY A 321 -13.74 19.50 24.67
C GLY A 321 -13.12 18.18 25.11
N LYS A 322 -13.51 17.06 24.48
CA LYS A 322 -13.08 15.69 24.84
C LYS A 322 -11.99 15.16 23.91
N GLU A 323 -12.08 15.46 22.62
CA GLU A 323 -11.06 15.14 21.63
C GLU A 323 -10.61 16.40 20.89
N LYS A 324 -9.37 16.80 21.13
CA LYS A 324 -8.77 18.03 20.56
C LYS A 324 -8.35 17.81 19.12
N ASN A 325 -7.94 16.59 18.76
CA ASN A 325 -7.51 16.25 17.41
C ASN A 325 -8.72 16.19 16.46
N ALA A 326 -8.71 17.02 15.42
CA ALA A 326 -9.81 17.10 14.46
C ALA A 326 -10.02 15.80 13.66
N TYR A 327 -8.92 15.13 13.31
CA TYR A 327 -8.97 13.85 12.59
C TYR A 327 -9.63 12.76 13.43
N ASP A 328 -9.28 12.68 14.71
CA ASP A 328 -9.85 11.71 15.63
C ASP A 328 -11.33 11.99 15.92
N ARG A 329 -11.75 13.27 15.99
CA ARG A 329 -13.18 13.62 16.06
C ARG A 329 -13.97 13.05 14.88
N CYS A 330 -13.41 13.15 13.66
CA CYS A 330 -14.04 12.55 12.48
C CYS A 330 -14.10 11.02 12.58
N LEU A 331 -13.05 10.36 13.08
CA LEU A 331 -13.05 8.91 13.26
C LEU A 331 -14.11 8.46 14.27
N TYR A 332 -14.23 9.13 15.42
CA TYR A 332 -15.32 8.87 16.38
C TYR A 332 -16.69 9.00 15.73
N PHE A 333 -16.92 10.10 15.00
CA PHE A 333 -18.17 10.33 14.30
C PHE A 333 -18.50 9.24 13.26
N ASN A 334 -17.51 8.81 12.48
CA ASN A 334 -17.70 7.76 11.47
C ASN A 334 -18.01 6.41 12.11
N TYR A 335 -17.21 5.97 13.09
CA TYR A 335 -17.44 4.70 13.76
C TYR A 335 -18.77 4.66 14.51
N TRP A 336 -19.16 5.77 15.15
CA TRP A 336 -20.49 5.93 15.74
C TRP A 336 -21.59 5.75 14.68
N THR A 337 -21.48 6.45 13.55
CA THR A 337 -22.46 6.38 12.46
C THR A 337 -22.60 4.95 11.94
N TYR A 338 -21.48 4.23 11.76
CA TYR A 338 -21.50 2.85 11.28
C TYR A 338 -22.10 1.89 12.29
N GLU A 339 -21.85 2.10 13.58
CA GLU A 339 -22.46 1.32 14.65
C GLU A 339 -23.98 1.51 14.68
N GLU A 340 -24.46 2.76 14.57
CA GLU A 340 -25.90 3.04 14.51
C GLU A 340 -26.57 2.43 13.29
N ILE A 341 -25.93 2.49 12.11
CA ILE A 341 -26.41 1.80 10.90
C ILE A 341 -26.43 0.28 11.14
N ARG A 342 -25.37 -0.29 11.73
CA ARG A 342 -25.31 -1.73 12.04
C ARG A 342 -26.43 -2.17 12.98
N LYS A 343 -26.79 -1.37 13.99
CA LYS A 343 -27.89 -1.67 14.92
C LYS A 343 -29.22 -1.84 14.18
N ILE A 344 -29.46 -1.03 13.14
CA ILE A 344 -30.68 -1.08 12.32
C ILE A 344 -30.66 -2.28 11.36
N TYR A 345 -29.49 -2.65 10.83
CA TYR A 345 -29.33 -3.72 9.83
C TYR A 345 -28.57 -4.96 10.38
N SER A 346 -28.87 -5.36 11.62
CA SER A 346 -28.10 -6.34 12.40
C SER A 346 -27.82 -7.70 11.72
N ASN A 347 -28.60 -8.09 10.71
CA ASN A 347 -28.45 -9.34 9.96
C ASN A 347 -27.71 -9.22 8.61
N ASN A 348 -27.21 -8.02 8.26
CA ASN A 348 -26.61 -7.78 6.95
C ASN A 348 -25.07 -7.92 7.00
N THR A 349 -24.53 -8.84 6.20
CA THR A 349 -23.07 -9.01 6.03
C THR A 349 -22.50 -8.18 4.88
N ASN A 350 -23.34 -7.43 4.16
CA ASN A 350 -22.89 -6.61 3.05
C ASN A 350 -22.00 -5.46 3.52
N TYR A 351 -21.15 -4.99 2.61
CA TYR A 351 -20.44 -3.73 2.77
C TYR A 351 -21.40 -2.57 3.02
N ILE A 352 -20.98 -1.63 3.87
CA ILE A 352 -21.84 -0.52 4.29
C ILE A 352 -22.35 0.32 3.10
N TYR A 353 -21.54 0.43 2.03
CA TYR A 353 -21.90 1.18 0.82
C TYR A 353 -22.92 0.48 -0.08
N ASN A 354 -23.15 -0.82 0.11
CA ASN A 354 -24.20 -1.55 -0.59
C ASN A 354 -25.56 -1.41 0.09
N ILE A 355 -25.62 -0.79 1.26
CA ILE A 355 -26.88 -0.53 1.97
C ILE A 355 -27.50 0.74 1.37
N PRO A 356 -28.70 0.68 0.76
CA PRO A 356 -29.33 1.84 0.12
C PRO A 356 -29.44 3.07 1.03
N ILE A 357 -29.62 2.85 2.33
CA ILE A 357 -29.65 3.89 3.36
C ILE A 357 -28.36 4.72 3.42
N PHE A 358 -27.22 4.07 3.20
CA PHE A 358 -25.91 4.69 3.36
C PHE A 358 -25.73 5.75 2.28
N THR A 359 -26.17 5.47 1.06
CA THR A 359 -26.22 6.45 -0.03
C THR A 359 -27.09 7.65 0.32
N ILE A 360 -28.23 7.45 1.00
CA ILE A 360 -29.10 8.55 1.43
C ILE A 360 -28.42 9.41 2.49
N ILE A 361 -27.80 8.77 3.50
CA ILE A 361 -27.03 9.45 4.54
C ILE A 361 -25.87 10.24 3.93
N LEU A 362 -25.12 9.66 2.99
CA LEU A 362 -24.05 10.35 2.26
C LEU A 362 -24.55 11.57 1.49
N ASN A 363 -25.70 11.47 0.83
CA ASN A 363 -26.29 12.59 0.12
C ASN A 363 -26.71 13.72 1.09
N ALA A 364 -27.31 13.37 2.24
CA ALA A 364 -27.65 14.35 3.27
C ALA A 364 -26.39 15.03 3.84
N LEU A 365 -25.33 14.26 4.10
CA LEU A 365 -24.03 14.79 4.53
C LEU A 365 -23.46 15.77 3.49
N GLN A 366 -23.49 15.40 2.21
CA GLN A 366 -22.97 16.24 1.13
C GLN A 366 -23.71 17.59 1.06
N ASP A 367 -25.05 17.59 1.18
CA ASP A 367 -25.84 18.82 1.15
C ASP A 367 -25.48 19.76 2.31
N ILE A 368 -25.30 19.20 3.51
CA ILE A 368 -24.89 19.96 4.69
C ILE A 368 -23.49 20.53 4.52
N TYR A 369 -22.54 19.73 4.03
CA TYR A 369 -21.17 20.20 3.77
C TYR A 369 -21.12 21.29 2.72
N ASN A 370 -21.90 21.18 1.65
CA ASN A 370 -22.02 22.22 0.64
C ASN A 370 -22.56 23.53 1.26
N GLU A 371 -23.57 23.44 2.13
CA GLU A 371 -24.12 24.60 2.83
C GLU A 371 -23.09 25.26 3.77
N ILE A 372 -22.38 24.46 4.57
CA ILE A 372 -21.31 24.93 5.48
C ILE A 372 -20.19 25.61 4.67
N THR A 373 -19.68 24.92 3.64
CA THR A 373 -18.57 25.39 2.81
C THR A 373 -18.94 26.70 2.11
N ASN A 374 -20.12 26.77 1.49
CA ASN A 374 -20.58 27.99 0.81
C ASN A 374 -20.74 29.16 1.78
N HIS A 375 -21.21 28.91 3.00
CA HIS A 375 -21.30 29.94 4.03
C HIS A 375 -19.92 30.43 4.48
N GLU A 376 -18.98 29.53 4.78
CA GLU A 376 -17.60 29.86 5.16
C GLU A 376 -16.89 30.66 4.08
N VAL A 377 -16.94 30.20 2.84
CA VAL A 377 -16.34 30.88 1.70
C VAL A 377 -16.88 32.30 1.58
N ARG A 378 -18.20 32.50 1.70
CA ARG A 378 -18.80 33.85 1.65
C ARG A 378 -18.32 34.75 2.80
N VAL A 379 -18.24 34.23 4.02
CA VAL A 379 -17.77 35.01 5.19
C VAL A 379 -16.28 35.35 5.05
N ASN A 380 -15.48 34.38 4.63
CA ASN A 380 -14.03 34.52 4.50
C ASN A 380 -13.66 35.44 3.34
N ILE A 381 -14.38 35.41 2.21
CA ILE A 381 -14.21 36.39 1.12
C ILE A 381 -14.51 37.81 1.62
N LYS A 382 -15.62 38.03 2.35
CA LYS A 382 -15.93 39.35 2.90
C LYS A 382 -14.85 39.86 3.87
N SER A 383 -14.29 38.96 4.69
CA SER A 383 -13.19 39.29 5.59
C SER A 383 -11.90 39.60 4.84
N LEU A 384 -11.61 38.84 3.77
CA LEU A 384 -10.48 39.04 2.88
C LEU A 384 -10.57 40.40 2.16
N ASP A 385 -11.73 40.72 1.59
CA ASP A 385 -11.99 42.00 0.90
C ASP A 385 -11.74 43.18 1.84
N LYS A 386 -12.21 43.08 3.09
CA LYS A 386 -11.99 44.10 4.12
C LYS A 386 -10.50 44.27 4.44
N GLN A 387 -9.77 43.18 4.64
CA GLN A 387 -8.33 43.22 4.95
C GLN A 387 -7.50 43.77 3.77
N ILE A 388 -7.84 43.38 2.53
CA ILE A 388 -7.22 43.94 1.32
C ILE A 388 -7.48 45.44 1.23
N PHE A 389 -8.71 45.88 1.48
CA PHE A 389 -9.06 47.30 1.49
C PHE A 389 -8.25 48.10 2.51
N GLU A 390 -8.09 47.58 3.73
CA GLU A 390 -7.26 48.20 4.78
C GLU A 390 -5.79 48.32 4.35
N ILE A 391 -5.21 47.27 3.75
CA ILE A 391 -3.83 47.28 3.23
C ILE A 391 -3.66 48.35 2.13
N ILE A 392 -4.64 48.45 1.22
CA ILE A 392 -4.62 49.45 0.14
C ILE A 392 -4.66 50.86 0.72
N GLU A 393 -5.54 51.13 1.69
CA GLU A 393 -5.68 52.43 2.32
C GLU A 393 -4.44 52.82 3.13
N GLU A 394 -3.82 51.89 3.86
CA GLU A 394 -2.54 52.15 4.52
C GLU A 394 -1.40 52.45 3.55
N SER A 395 -1.33 51.72 2.44
CA SER A 395 -0.30 51.90 1.42
C SER A 395 -0.43 53.28 0.76
N LYS A 396 -1.68 53.72 0.50
CA LYS A 396 -1.97 55.08 0.03
C LYS A 396 -1.51 56.15 1.02
N LYS A 397 -1.82 55.99 2.32
CA LYS A 397 -1.39 56.94 3.37
C LYS A 397 0.14 57.07 3.48
N LYS A 398 0.87 55.99 3.19
CA LYS A 398 2.35 55.95 3.25
C LYS A 398 3.04 56.32 1.93
N ASN A 399 2.29 56.70 0.87
CA ASN A 399 2.82 56.94 -0.48
C ASN A 399 3.66 55.77 -1.04
N GLU A 400 3.31 54.54 -0.68
CA GLU A 400 4.00 53.34 -1.16
C GLU A 400 3.54 52.98 -2.59
N LYS A 401 4.48 52.82 -3.54
CA LYS A 401 4.15 52.57 -4.95
C LYS A 401 3.66 51.15 -5.28
N ASN A 402 3.80 50.18 -4.37
CA ASN A 402 3.50 48.76 -4.64
C ASN A 402 2.71 48.08 -3.48
N ALA A 403 1.43 48.43 -3.32
CA ALA A 403 0.55 47.73 -2.38
C ALA A 403 0.42 46.22 -2.70
N GLU A 404 0.56 45.83 -3.97
CA GLU A 404 0.53 44.43 -4.44
C GLU A 404 1.58 43.53 -3.79
N LEU A 405 2.76 44.07 -3.43
CA LEU A 405 3.81 43.30 -2.76
C LEU A 405 3.40 42.82 -1.36
N LYS A 406 2.43 43.49 -0.71
CA LYS A 406 1.87 43.10 0.59
C LYS A 406 0.65 42.19 0.46
N ILE A 407 -0.13 42.35 -0.62
CA ILE A 407 -1.37 41.59 -0.86
C ILE A 407 -1.08 40.14 -1.32
N ASN A 408 -0.10 39.93 -2.21
CA ASN A 408 0.17 38.60 -2.78
C ASN A 408 0.60 37.54 -1.73
N PRO A 409 1.50 37.85 -0.78
CA PRO A 409 1.84 36.91 0.30
C PRO A 409 0.65 36.61 1.22
N PHE A 410 -0.22 37.60 1.45
CA PHE A 410 -1.41 37.46 2.28
C PHE A 410 -2.44 36.52 1.64
N LEU A 411 -2.72 36.71 0.35
CA LEU A 411 -3.60 35.82 -0.43
C LEU A 411 -3.10 34.37 -0.43
N LYS A 412 -1.78 34.16 -0.58
CA LYS A 412 -1.18 32.82 -0.62
C LYS A 412 -1.37 32.03 0.69
N ASN A 413 -1.49 32.72 1.81
CA ASN A 413 -1.63 32.10 3.14
C ASN A 413 -3.07 32.09 3.66
N PHE A 414 -4.00 32.72 2.94
CA PHE A 414 -5.40 32.82 3.36
C PHE A 414 -6.14 31.51 3.09
N LYS A 415 -6.74 30.93 4.13
CA LYS A 415 -7.56 29.72 4.02
C LYS A 415 -9.02 30.10 3.82
N LEU A 416 -9.62 29.60 2.74
CA LEU A 416 -11.04 29.82 2.44
C LEU A 416 -11.98 28.97 3.31
N THR A 417 -11.49 27.86 3.85
CA THR A 417 -12.20 26.97 4.78
C THR A 417 -11.24 26.51 5.87
N GLU A 418 -11.77 26.34 7.09
CA GLU A 418 -10.93 25.98 8.25
C GLU A 418 -10.87 24.47 8.53
N ASP A 419 -11.91 23.71 8.16
CA ASP A 419 -12.04 22.29 8.48
C ASP A 419 -12.17 21.43 7.21
N GLU A 420 -11.42 20.33 7.14
CA GLU A 420 -11.74 19.27 6.16
C GLU A 420 -13.04 18.58 6.59
N PRO A 421 -14.01 18.41 5.68
CA PRO A 421 -15.23 17.70 5.99
C PRO A 421 -14.92 16.26 6.42
N CYS A 422 -15.62 15.75 7.45
CA CYS A 422 -15.57 14.34 7.84
C CYS A 422 -16.32 13.49 6.79
N LEU A 423 -15.80 13.44 5.56
CA LEU A 423 -16.27 12.63 4.42
C LEU A 423 -15.46 11.33 4.33
N TYR A 424 -15.03 10.80 5.47
CA TYR A 424 -14.17 9.63 5.52
C TYR A 424 -15.01 8.36 5.41
N ASN A 425 -15.00 7.77 4.22
CA ASN A 425 -15.52 6.42 4.00
C ASN A 425 -14.49 5.39 4.44
N VAL A 426 -14.73 4.74 5.58
CA VAL A 426 -14.13 3.44 5.83
C VAL A 426 -14.87 2.46 4.95
N VAL A 427 -14.18 1.92 3.95
CA VAL A 427 -14.70 0.83 3.12
C VAL A 427 -14.56 -0.43 3.96
N CYS A 428 -15.63 -0.78 4.67
CA CYS A 428 -15.67 -1.97 5.52
C CYS A 428 -17.03 -2.68 5.43
N GLY A 429 -17.02 -3.99 5.68
CA GLY A 429 -18.23 -4.75 6.04
C GLY A 429 -18.74 -4.30 7.42
N LEU A 430 -20.05 -4.41 7.70
CA LEU A 430 -20.58 -3.97 9.01
C LEU A 430 -19.87 -4.62 10.22
N GLY A 431 -19.44 -5.88 10.09
CA GLY A 431 -18.63 -6.57 11.11
C GLY A 431 -17.22 -5.97 11.24
N GLU A 432 -16.52 -5.81 10.12
CA GLU A 432 -15.18 -5.21 10.05
C GLU A 432 -15.18 -3.76 10.58
N CYS A 433 -16.20 -2.97 10.27
CA CYS A 433 -16.33 -1.61 10.81
C CYS A 433 -16.40 -1.61 12.36
N LYS A 434 -17.01 -2.64 12.96
CA LYS A 434 -17.06 -2.79 14.43
C LYS A 434 -15.70 -3.19 14.98
N GLU A 435 -14.99 -4.13 14.35
CA GLU A 435 -13.64 -4.51 14.79
C GLU A 435 -12.66 -3.33 14.70
N MET A 436 -12.72 -2.56 13.60
CA MET A 436 -11.93 -1.33 13.44
C MET A 436 -12.26 -0.29 14.51
N LYS A 437 -13.55 -0.12 14.84
CA LYS A 437 -13.99 0.74 15.95
C LYS A 437 -13.38 0.26 17.28
N ASP A 438 -13.52 -1.03 17.59
CA ASP A 438 -13.07 -1.59 18.87
C ASP A 438 -11.55 -1.47 19.05
N LEU A 439 -10.78 -1.66 17.98
CA LEU A 439 -9.34 -1.41 17.95
C LEU A 439 -9.02 0.08 18.13
N PHE A 440 -9.71 0.97 17.41
CA PHE A 440 -9.54 2.42 17.59
C PHE A 440 -9.81 2.85 19.04
N ASP A 441 -10.92 2.39 19.62
CA ASP A 441 -11.32 2.64 20.99
C ASP A 441 -10.30 2.10 21.99
N TYR A 442 -9.75 0.91 21.74
CA TYR A 442 -8.69 0.35 22.56
C TYR A 442 -7.48 1.31 22.64
N PHE A 443 -7.00 1.82 21.50
CA PHE A 443 -5.86 2.73 21.50
C PHE A 443 -6.18 4.11 22.11
N LYS A 444 -7.46 4.51 22.10
CA LYS A 444 -7.94 5.75 22.72
C LYS A 444 -8.11 5.62 24.24
N ASN A 445 -8.55 4.45 24.69
CA ASN A 445 -8.77 4.12 26.10
C ASN A 445 -7.55 3.53 26.79
N TYR A 446 -6.47 3.20 26.05
CA TYR A 446 -5.29 2.51 26.55
C TYR A 446 -4.74 3.13 27.85
N ASP A 447 -4.53 4.45 27.88
CA ASP A 447 -3.97 5.13 29.06
C ASP A 447 -4.94 5.19 30.24
N TYR A 448 -6.25 5.17 29.98
CA TYR A 448 -7.27 5.08 31.01
C TYR A 448 -7.26 3.69 31.65
N ILE A 449 -7.31 2.63 30.83
CA ILE A 449 -7.26 1.24 31.28
C ILE A 449 -5.97 0.97 32.06
N ARG A 450 -4.85 1.50 31.57
CA ARG A 450 -3.52 1.37 32.21
C ARG A 450 -3.47 1.96 33.62
N LYS A 451 -4.36 2.87 33.99
CA LYS A 451 -4.39 3.50 35.33
C LYS A 451 -5.16 2.68 36.37
N CYS A 452 -5.81 1.58 35.98
CA CYS A 452 -6.54 0.73 36.91
C CYS A 452 -5.61 0.23 38.03
N ASP A 453 -5.99 0.47 39.27
CA ASP A 453 -5.24 0.05 40.46
C ASP A 453 -5.88 -1.23 41.01
N VAL A 454 -5.25 -2.38 40.70
CA VAL A 454 -5.75 -3.71 41.08
C VAL A 454 -5.93 -3.84 42.60
N SER A 455 -5.15 -3.11 43.39
CA SER A 455 -5.23 -3.16 44.86
C SER A 455 -6.48 -2.48 45.42
N LYS A 456 -7.08 -1.55 44.66
CA LYS A 456 -8.25 -0.76 45.09
C LYS A 456 -9.51 -1.06 44.29
N GLU A 457 -9.36 -1.42 43.02
CA GLU A 457 -10.44 -1.53 42.05
C GLU A 457 -10.48 -2.92 41.39
N GLN A 458 -10.28 -3.99 42.18
CA GLN A 458 -10.12 -5.36 41.67
C GLN A 458 -11.24 -5.78 40.70
N GLU A 459 -12.52 -5.58 41.05
CA GLU A 459 -13.65 -5.97 40.19
C GLU A 459 -13.64 -5.23 38.84
N LYS A 460 -13.31 -3.94 38.85
CA LYS A 460 -13.21 -3.09 37.65
C LYS A 460 -12.04 -3.52 36.76
N CYS A 461 -10.86 -3.75 37.34
CA CYS A 461 -9.70 -4.24 36.58
C CYS A 461 -9.98 -5.63 35.98
N GLN A 462 -10.74 -6.49 36.67
CA GLN A 462 -11.17 -7.79 36.12
C GLN A 462 -12.14 -7.66 34.93
N LYS A 463 -12.99 -6.62 34.90
CA LYS A 463 -13.79 -6.32 33.69
C LYS A 463 -12.90 -5.93 32.52
N TYR A 464 -11.83 -5.15 32.78
CA TYR A 464 -10.85 -4.78 31.74
C TYR A 464 -10.06 -5.99 31.23
N CYS A 465 -9.76 -6.99 32.07
CA CYS A 465 -9.11 -8.21 31.63
C CYS A 465 -9.89 -8.91 30.50
N LYS A 466 -11.22 -8.99 30.62
CA LYS A 466 -12.07 -9.59 29.58
C LYS A 466 -12.06 -8.79 28.28
N TYR A 467 -12.13 -7.47 28.38
CA TYR A 467 -12.03 -6.57 27.23
C TYR A 467 -10.66 -6.66 26.53
N VAL A 468 -9.57 -6.62 27.29
CA VAL A 468 -8.20 -6.74 26.76
C VAL A 468 -7.98 -8.09 26.10
N THR A 469 -8.59 -9.16 26.62
CA THR A 469 -8.54 -10.50 26.01
C THR A 469 -9.22 -10.52 24.65
N TYR A 470 -10.42 -9.94 24.55
CA TYR A 470 -11.11 -9.77 23.26
C TYR A 470 -10.27 -8.95 22.27
N ILE A 471 -9.72 -7.82 22.70
CA ILE A 471 -8.86 -6.99 21.86
C ILE A 471 -7.59 -7.73 21.43
N ASN A 472 -7.04 -8.63 22.25
CA ASN A 472 -5.85 -9.39 21.88
C ASN A 472 -6.09 -10.26 20.64
N GLU A 473 -7.28 -10.84 20.51
CA GLU A 473 -7.67 -11.60 19.32
C GLU A 473 -7.71 -10.69 18.08
N LEU A 474 -8.35 -9.52 18.17
CA LEU A 474 -8.38 -8.55 17.06
C LEU A 474 -6.98 -8.00 16.75
N TYR A 475 -6.18 -7.73 17.77
CA TYR A 475 -4.83 -7.18 17.59
C TYR A 475 -3.94 -8.16 16.83
N GLU A 476 -4.07 -9.46 17.11
CA GLU A 476 -3.40 -10.51 16.36
C GLU A 476 -3.83 -10.54 14.89
N ASP A 477 -5.14 -10.47 14.65
CA ASP A 477 -5.69 -10.56 13.29
C ASP A 477 -5.21 -9.37 12.42
N TYR A 478 -5.11 -8.17 12.98
CA TYR A 478 -4.77 -6.96 12.23
C TYR A 478 -3.28 -6.59 12.21
N ILE A 479 -2.44 -7.04 13.16
CA ILE A 479 -1.03 -6.61 13.21
C ILE A 479 -0.25 -7.00 11.94
N GLY A 480 -0.56 -8.16 11.36
CA GLY A 480 0.06 -8.66 10.12
C GLY A 480 -0.25 -7.80 8.89
N GLU A 481 -1.48 -7.32 8.80
CA GLU A 481 -1.96 -6.54 7.66
C GLU A 481 -1.62 -5.06 7.81
N CYS A 482 -1.71 -4.55 9.04
CA CYS A 482 -1.59 -3.14 9.33
C CYS A 482 -0.17 -2.68 9.61
N CYS A 483 0.77 -3.57 9.93
CA CYS A 483 2.12 -3.17 10.33
C CYS A 483 3.21 -3.82 9.48
N THR A 484 4.09 -2.98 8.92
CA THR A 484 5.32 -3.43 8.26
C THR A 484 6.51 -3.03 9.12
N TYR A 485 7.33 -4.02 9.51
CA TYR A 485 8.52 -3.80 10.33
C TYR A 485 9.80 -3.93 9.51
N PHE A 486 10.85 -3.27 9.98
CA PHE A 486 12.20 -3.28 9.41
C PHE A 486 13.20 -3.78 10.45
N MET A 487 14.30 -4.38 10.00
CA MET A 487 15.33 -4.95 10.88
C MET A 487 16.00 -3.92 11.79
N ASN A 488 16.00 -2.65 11.39
CA ASN A 488 16.53 -1.54 12.19
C ASN A 488 15.55 -1.06 13.30
N GLY A 489 14.42 -1.73 13.48
CA GLY A 489 13.39 -1.37 14.46
C GLY A 489 12.38 -0.33 13.98
N ALA A 490 12.58 0.26 12.79
CA ALA A 490 11.58 1.12 12.18
C ALA A 490 10.31 0.32 11.81
N HIS A 491 9.19 1.02 11.74
CA HIS A 491 7.92 0.44 11.33
C HIS A 491 7.05 1.45 10.58
N VAL A 492 6.18 0.94 9.71
CA VAL A 492 5.19 1.72 8.95
C VAL A 492 3.82 1.11 9.15
N GLY A 493 2.86 1.95 9.54
CA GLY A 493 1.46 1.59 9.68
C GLY A 493 0.68 1.80 8.38
N ARG A 494 0.00 0.77 7.89
CA ARG A 494 -0.91 0.81 6.74
C ARG A 494 -2.35 1.16 7.11
N CYS A 495 -2.69 1.00 8.40
CA CYS A 495 -4.04 1.27 8.94
C CYS A 495 -4.01 2.39 10.02
N PRO A 496 -3.46 3.60 9.73
CA PRO A 496 -3.27 4.62 10.75
C PRO A 496 -4.56 5.14 11.39
N LYS A 497 -5.72 4.86 10.77
CA LYS A 497 -7.05 5.24 11.25
C LYS A 497 -7.50 4.51 12.51
N PHE A 498 -7.06 3.27 12.71
CA PHE A 498 -7.55 2.45 13.83
C PHE A 498 -6.50 1.55 14.45
N PHE A 499 -5.31 1.42 13.86
CA PHE A 499 -4.28 0.52 14.35
C PHE A 499 -2.97 1.24 14.65
N LYS A 500 -2.33 0.90 15.78
CA LYS A 500 -1.00 1.38 16.15
C LYS A 500 0.01 0.22 16.27
N CYS A 501 1.12 0.35 15.55
CA CYS A 501 2.17 -0.67 15.45
C CYS A 501 3.25 -0.59 16.55
N ASP A 502 3.17 0.39 17.44
CA ASP A 502 4.12 0.50 18.56
C ASP A 502 3.86 -0.63 19.57
N GLU A 503 4.91 -1.36 19.96
CA GLU A 503 4.84 -2.48 20.90
C GLU A 503 4.23 -2.11 22.23
N LYS A 504 4.33 -0.85 22.66
CA LYS A 504 3.72 -0.42 23.92
C LYS A 504 2.21 -0.67 23.94
N TYR A 505 1.56 -0.74 22.78
CA TYR A 505 0.14 -1.03 22.67
C TYR A 505 -0.18 -2.51 22.49
N ASN A 506 0.78 -3.42 22.69
CA ASN A 506 0.48 -4.85 22.69
C ASN A 506 -0.46 -5.18 23.87
N PRO A 507 -1.61 -5.85 23.65
CA PRO A 507 -2.58 -6.13 24.71
C PRO A 507 -2.02 -6.93 25.88
N HIS A 508 -1.00 -7.76 25.67
CA HIS A 508 -0.30 -8.47 26.75
C HIS A 508 0.25 -7.52 27.84
N ILE A 509 0.66 -6.31 27.48
CA ILE A 509 1.19 -5.32 28.44
C ILE A 509 0.10 -4.90 29.42
N LEU A 510 -1.11 -4.63 28.93
CA LEU A 510 -2.24 -4.29 29.80
C LEU A 510 -2.72 -5.52 30.58
N TYR A 511 -2.80 -6.69 29.95
CA TYR A 511 -3.19 -7.93 30.62
C TYR A 511 -2.30 -8.22 31.84
N SER A 512 -0.97 -8.14 31.65
CA SER A 512 0.01 -8.30 32.72
C SER A 512 -0.16 -7.24 33.82
N LYS A 513 -0.31 -5.97 33.44
CA LYS A 513 -0.44 -4.86 34.39
C LYS A 513 -1.71 -4.96 35.24
N LEU A 514 -2.80 -5.43 34.66
CA LEU A 514 -4.09 -5.57 35.32
C LEU A 514 -4.14 -6.79 36.26
N GLY A 515 -3.08 -7.61 36.33
CA GLY A 515 -3.03 -8.79 37.19
C GLY A 515 -4.10 -9.81 36.83
N CYS A 516 -4.43 -9.93 35.53
CA CYS A 516 -5.44 -10.85 35.04
C CYS A 516 -5.05 -12.30 35.37
N LYS A 517 -5.99 -13.06 35.92
CA LYS A 517 -5.85 -14.50 36.20
C LYS A 517 -7.02 -15.22 35.52
N ASP A 518 -6.72 -16.16 34.65
CA ASP A 518 -7.76 -17.01 34.06
C ASP A 518 -8.03 -18.21 34.97
N GLU A 519 -9.18 -18.23 35.65
CA GLU A 519 -9.61 -19.37 36.47
C GLU A 519 -9.95 -20.62 35.64
N LYS A 520 -9.85 -20.58 34.29
CA LYS A 520 -10.40 -21.62 33.41
C LYS A 520 -9.56 -22.09 32.21
N LYS A 521 -8.29 -21.70 32.05
CA LYS A 521 -7.43 -22.33 31.02
C LYS A 521 -5.96 -22.41 31.44
N ASP A 522 -5.39 -23.58 31.24
CA ASP A 522 -3.97 -23.94 31.38
C ASP A 522 -3.10 -23.37 30.23
N ASP A 523 -3.62 -22.43 29.44
CA ASP A 523 -2.90 -21.78 28.33
C ASP A 523 -2.61 -20.33 28.72
N ASP A 524 -1.32 -20.02 28.92
CA ASP A 524 -0.82 -18.65 29.13
C ASP A 524 -1.40 -17.68 28.10
N PHE A 525 -1.78 -16.46 28.53
CA PHE A 525 -2.27 -15.41 27.65
C PHE A 525 -1.34 -15.22 26.45
N LYS A 526 -1.88 -15.34 25.24
CA LYS A 526 -1.09 -15.34 24.01
C LYS A 526 -0.41 -13.99 23.77
N ILE A 527 0.93 -14.00 23.76
CA ILE A 527 1.72 -12.84 23.34
C ILE A 527 1.68 -12.73 21.82
N VAL A 528 1.10 -11.64 21.31
CA VAL A 528 1.09 -11.36 19.87
C VAL A 528 2.47 -10.87 19.43
N HIS A 529 3.12 -11.61 18.54
CA HIS A 529 4.43 -11.25 18.01
C HIS A 529 4.34 -10.37 16.77
N LYS A 530 5.34 -9.50 16.58
CA LYS A 530 5.49 -8.71 15.36
C LYS A 530 5.64 -9.61 14.13
N PRO A 531 5.07 -9.22 12.97
CA PRO A 531 5.41 -9.78 11.68
C PRO A 531 6.92 -9.74 11.41
N ARG A 532 7.40 -10.71 10.62
CA ARG A 532 8.80 -10.76 10.19
C ARG A 532 9.16 -9.49 9.41
N PRO A 533 10.32 -8.85 9.69
CA PRO A 533 10.73 -7.66 8.96
C PRO A 533 10.84 -7.90 7.45
N ILE A 534 10.35 -6.95 6.65
CA ILE A 534 10.25 -7.11 5.19
C ILE A 534 11.62 -7.09 4.51
N ASP A 535 12.59 -6.39 5.10
CA ASP A 535 13.97 -6.25 4.64
C ASP A 535 14.88 -7.38 5.15
N TYR A 536 14.36 -8.32 5.94
CA TYR A 536 15.13 -9.42 6.53
C TYR A 536 15.93 -10.19 5.47
N GLU A 537 15.28 -10.60 4.38
CA GLU A 537 15.94 -11.41 3.34
C GLU A 537 17.00 -10.64 2.57
N VAL A 538 16.72 -9.37 2.25
CA VAL A 538 17.66 -8.49 1.54
C VAL A 538 18.90 -8.30 2.39
N ILE A 539 18.74 -7.98 3.67
CA ILE A 539 19.86 -7.81 4.61
C ILE A 539 20.64 -9.11 4.76
N LEU A 540 19.96 -10.26 4.88
CA LEU A 540 20.62 -11.56 5.00
C LEU A 540 21.46 -11.88 3.74
N LYS A 541 20.90 -11.63 2.55
CA LYS A 541 21.61 -11.81 1.27
C LYS A 541 22.77 -10.83 1.12
N SER A 542 22.59 -9.56 1.49
CA SER A 542 23.66 -8.56 1.49
C SER A 542 24.80 -8.95 2.44
N LYS A 543 24.50 -9.46 3.63
CA LYS A 543 25.52 -9.97 4.57
C LYS A 543 26.26 -11.18 4.00
N LYS A 544 25.55 -12.12 3.38
CA LYS A 544 26.17 -13.28 2.71
C LYS A 544 27.05 -12.87 1.52
N SER A 545 26.57 -11.93 0.70
CA SER A 545 27.33 -11.36 -0.41
C SER A 545 28.58 -10.64 0.09
N PHE A 546 28.45 -9.79 1.10
CA PHE A 546 29.58 -9.10 1.72
C PHE A 546 30.60 -10.09 2.31
N SER A 547 30.15 -11.13 3.00
CA SER A 547 31.03 -12.20 3.50
C SER A 547 31.73 -12.94 2.36
N SER A 548 31.02 -13.26 1.27
CA SER A 548 31.60 -13.91 0.09
C SER A 548 32.64 -13.03 -0.61
N THR A 549 32.36 -11.74 -0.79
CA THR A 549 33.30 -10.77 -1.38
C THR A 549 34.51 -10.54 -0.48
N SER A 550 34.31 -10.45 0.84
CA SER A 550 35.40 -10.38 1.82
C SER A 550 36.29 -11.62 1.78
N ASN A 551 35.70 -12.81 1.68
CA ASN A 551 36.45 -14.06 1.57
C ASN A 551 37.19 -14.16 0.23
N HIS A 552 36.61 -13.62 -0.86
CA HIS A 552 37.26 -13.57 -2.16
C HIS A 552 38.45 -12.59 -2.18
N LEU A 553 38.34 -11.44 -1.50
CA LEU A 553 39.46 -10.48 -1.37
C LEU A 553 40.60 -11.04 -0.52
N LEU A 554 40.29 -11.74 0.58
CA LEU A 554 41.30 -12.35 1.46
C LEU A 554 41.97 -13.59 0.85
N ASN A 555 41.29 -14.30 -0.06
CA ASN A 555 41.84 -15.46 -0.79
C ASN A 555 42.32 -15.12 -2.21
N ASP A 556 42.29 -13.84 -2.61
CA ASP A 556 42.82 -13.44 -3.91
C ASP A 556 44.33 -13.61 -3.91
N THR A 557 44.82 -14.47 -4.81
CA THR A 557 46.24 -14.75 -4.98
C THR A 557 47.02 -13.47 -5.28
N PHE A 558 46.44 -12.52 -6.01
CA PHE A 558 47.06 -11.22 -6.28
C PHE A 558 47.19 -10.39 -5.01
N PHE A 559 46.14 -10.33 -4.17
CA PHE A 559 46.15 -9.55 -2.92
C PHE A 559 47.13 -10.14 -1.88
N ILE A 560 47.20 -11.47 -1.77
CA ILE A 560 48.16 -12.16 -0.90
C ILE A 560 49.60 -11.91 -1.39
N ILE A 561 49.86 -12.06 -2.69
CA ILE A 561 51.20 -11.84 -3.26
C ILE A 561 51.62 -10.38 -3.12
N THR A 562 50.75 -9.43 -3.44
CA THR A 562 51.05 -8.00 -3.28
C THR A 562 51.29 -7.65 -1.82
N SER A 563 50.47 -8.12 -0.88
CA SER A 563 50.69 -7.89 0.55
C SER A 563 52.01 -8.48 1.05
N ALA A 564 52.39 -9.67 0.58
CA ALA A 564 53.67 -10.29 0.91
C ALA A 564 54.86 -9.49 0.34
N ILE A 565 54.78 -9.04 -0.92
CA ILE A 565 55.82 -8.21 -1.57
C ILE A 565 56.00 -6.90 -0.79
N TRP A 566 54.90 -6.23 -0.44
CA TRP A 566 54.96 -4.98 0.33
C TRP A 566 55.52 -5.20 1.74
N GLY A 567 55.21 -6.34 2.38
CA GLY A 567 55.82 -6.76 3.63
C GLY A 567 57.34 -6.92 3.51
N VAL A 568 57.81 -7.60 2.46
CA VAL A 568 59.26 -7.79 2.19
C VAL A 568 59.94 -6.45 1.90
N ILE A 569 59.33 -5.59 1.09
CA ILE A 569 59.85 -4.24 0.80
C ILE A 569 59.95 -3.43 2.09
N GLY A 570 58.94 -3.49 2.96
CA GLY A 570 58.96 -2.84 4.27
C GLY A 570 60.09 -3.35 5.15
N ILE A 571 60.31 -4.67 5.20
CA ILE A 571 61.41 -5.29 5.95
C ILE A 571 62.77 -4.84 5.38
N LEU A 572 62.95 -4.86 4.06
CA LEU A 572 64.18 -4.40 3.41
C LEU A 572 64.44 -2.92 3.65
N PHE A 573 63.39 -2.10 3.66
CA PHE A 573 63.49 -0.68 3.99
C PHE A 573 63.93 -0.48 5.45
N LEU A 574 63.39 -1.27 6.38
CA LEU A 574 63.85 -1.27 7.77
C LEU A 574 65.33 -1.72 7.88
N TYR A 575 65.75 -2.77 7.18
CA TYR A 575 67.16 -3.17 7.14
C TYR A 575 68.07 -2.10 6.56
N PHE A 576 67.63 -1.38 5.52
CA PHE A 576 68.35 -0.25 4.96
C PHE A 576 68.50 0.88 5.99
N LEU A 577 67.43 1.20 6.71
CA LEU A 577 67.48 2.17 7.81
C LEU A 577 68.43 1.70 8.93
N TYR A 578 68.37 0.43 9.34
CA TYR A 578 69.31 -0.12 10.33
C TYR A 578 70.76 -0.09 9.83
N TYR A 579 71.04 -0.48 8.59
CA TYR A 579 72.38 -0.44 8.01
C TYR A 579 72.96 0.98 7.96
N LYS A 580 72.14 1.96 7.57
CA LYS A 580 72.56 3.36 7.40
C LYS A 580 72.66 4.12 8.72
N PHE A 581 71.81 3.82 9.71
CA PHE A 581 71.66 4.62 10.94
C PHE A 581 72.10 3.90 12.23
N THR A 582 72.55 2.64 12.16
CA THR A 582 73.14 1.88 13.30
C THR A 582 74.65 1.74 13.10
N PRO A 583 75.51 1.70 14.16
CA PRO A 583 76.96 1.83 14.01
C PRO A 583 77.67 0.61 13.38
N PHE A 584 76.93 -0.34 12.81
CA PHE A 584 77.49 -1.51 12.10
C PHE A 584 78.01 -1.17 10.71
N GLY A 585 77.42 -0.20 9.98
CA GLY A 585 77.91 0.25 8.68
C GLY A 585 79.28 0.93 8.73
N SER A 586 79.57 1.68 9.80
CA SER A 586 80.87 2.35 9.99
C SER A 586 81.99 1.40 10.46
N LYS A 587 81.64 0.24 11.04
CA LYS A 587 82.61 -0.79 11.46
C LYS A 587 83.14 -1.64 10.30
N LEU A 588 82.34 -1.91 9.26
CA LEU A 588 82.80 -2.62 8.05
C LEU A 588 83.73 -1.75 7.18
N ASN A 589 83.45 -0.44 7.06
CA ASN A 589 84.36 0.49 6.37
C ASN A 589 85.63 0.84 7.17
N LYS A 590 85.62 0.73 8.50
CA LYS A 590 86.85 0.82 9.33
C LYS A 590 87.75 -0.42 9.22
N LYS A 591 87.18 -1.61 9.04
CA LYS A 591 87.97 -2.86 8.86
C LYS A 591 88.72 -2.87 7.51
N LYS A 592 88.16 -2.26 6.46
CA LYS A 592 88.81 -2.13 5.14
C LYS A 592 89.93 -1.08 5.14
N ARG A 593 89.75 0.04 5.87
CA ARG A 593 90.75 1.12 5.96
C ARG A 593 91.93 0.80 6.89
N ASN A 594 91.75 -0.08 7.88
CA ASN A 594 92.81 -0.56 8.77
C ASN A 594 93.65 -1.71 8.16
N MET A 595 93.21 -2.31 7.05
CA MET A 595 93.95 -3.36 6.34
C MET A 595 94.97 -2.77 5.33
N GLU A 596 94.75 -1.55 4.83
CA GLU A 596 95.68 -0.83 3.94
C GLU A 596 96.83 -0.12 4.68
N ILE A 597 96.64 0.24 5.96
CA ILE A 597 97.67 0.94 6.75
C ILE A 597 98.68 -0.05 7.39
N HIS A 598 98.29 -1.32 7.61
CA HIS A 598 99.15 -2.32 8.24
C HIS A 598 100.13 -3.01 7.26
N ASN A 599 99.91 -2.91 5.94
CA ASN A 599 100.74 -3.58 4.93
C ASN A 599 101.95 -2.78 4.43
N ASN A 600 102.08 -1.48 4.77
CA ASN A 600 103.18 -0.62 4.28
C ASN A 600 104.32 -0.39 5.28
N SER A 601 104.26 -0.97 6.49
CA SER A 601 105.28 -0.76 7.53
C SER A 601 106.26 -1.94 7.72
N ASN A 602 106.12 -3.04 6.97
CA ASN A 602 106.91 -4.27 7.18
C ASN A 602 107.84 -4.68 6.03
N ASN A 603 108.06 -3.84 5.01
CA ASN A 603 108.88 -4.19 3.86
C ASN A 603 110.18 -3.38 3.74
N HIS A 604 110.96 -3.37 4.82
CA HIS A 604 112.41 -3.12 4.76
C HIS A 604 113.13 -4.27 5.49
N ILE A 605 114.10 -4.89 4.80
CA ILE A 605 115.06 -5.94 5.25
C ILE A 605 114.45 -7.36 5.12
N THR A 606 114.81 -8.26 4.19
CA THR A 606 116.10 -8.65 3.56
C THR A 606 115.98 -9.17 2.10
N ASN A 607 117.07 -8.98 1.34
CA ASN A 607 117.43 -9.33 -0.05
C ASN A 607 117.53 -10.87 -0.34
N GLU A 608 116.99 -11.39 -1.46
CA GLU A 608 117.62 -11.86 -2.76
C GLU A 608 118.58 -13.09 -2.72
N PRO A 609 118.88 -13.80 -3.85
CA PRO A 609 118.10 -14.11 -5.08
C PRO A 609 118.28 -15.58 -5.62
N VAL A 610 117.55 -15.98 -6.70
CA VAL A 610 118.05 -16.57 -7.99
C VAL A 610 116.90 -17.09 -8.92
N ARG A 611 116.77 -16.39 -10.06
CA ARG A 611 116.41 -16.69 -11.48
C ARG A 611 115.36 -17.73 -11.96
N GLY A 612 114.49 -17.23 -12.87
CA GLY A 612 114.10 -17.89 -14.14
C GLY A 612 112.85 -17.32 -14.87
N SER A 613 113.05 -16.47 -15.91
CA SER A 613 112.26 -16.10 -17.15
C SER A 613 110.76 -16.44 -17.33
N GLU A 614 109.87 -15.74 -18.05
CA GLU A 614 109.87 -14.58 -18.99
C GLU A 614 108.40 -14.14 -19.31
N SER A 615 108.15 -12.81 -19.33
CA SER A 615 107.38 -11.90 -20.25
C SER A 615 106.00 -12.32 -20.88
N SER A 616 104.96 -11.47 -21.08
CA SER A 616 104.80 -10.12 -21.72
C SER A 616 103.33 -9.60 -21.53
N ARG A 617 102.93 -8.38 -21.11
CA ARG A 617 103.01 -6.94 -21.54
C ARG A 617 101.85 -6.35 -22.42
N LYS A 618 101.36 -5.16 -21.97
CA LYS A 618 100.69 -3.99 -22.64
C LYS A 618 99.15 -3.93 -22.70
N ASN A 619 98.46 -2.77 -22.68
CA ASN A 619 98.65 -1.41 -22.10
C ASN A 619 97.34 -0.59 -22.28
N THR A 620 97.15 0.39 -21.40
CA THR A 620 96.14 1.47 -21.17
C THR A 620 95.78 2.46 -22.32
N LYS A 621 94.67 3.23 -22.16
CA LYS A 621 94.68 4.73 -22.18
C LYS A 621 93.40 5.44 -21.66
N ASN A 622 93.63 6.59 -21.01
CA ASN A 622 92.73 7.53 -20.32
C ASN A 622 92.14 8.65 -21.24
N GLY A 623 91.05 9.28 -20.79
CA GLY A 623 90.59 10.62 -21.25
C GLY A 623 89.63 11.30 -20.24
N ARG A 624 89.82 12.60 -19.98
CA ARG A 624 89.31 13.42 -18.84
C ARG A 624 88.03 14.23 -19.13
N ILE A 625 87.17 14.32 -18.09
CA ILE A 625 86.44 15.48 -17.47
C ILE A 625 85.69 16.51 -18.37
N ARG A 626 84.41 16.81 -18.03
CA ARG A 626 83.91 18.15 -17.61
C ARG A 626 82.43 18.14 -17.17
N ILE A 627 82.14 18.89 -16.10
CA ILE A 627 80.83 19.17 -15.51
C ILE A 627 80.44 20.61 -15.86
N ALA A 628 79.16 20.87 -16.10
CA ALA A 628 78.54 22.18 -15.94
C ALA A 628 77.10 22.03 -15.42
N TYR A 629 76.72 22.92 -14.50
CA TYR A 629 75.42 23.04 -13.84
C TYR A 629 74.47 23.93 -14.65
N HIS A 630 73.16 23.76 -14.47
CA HIS A 630 72.21 24.87 -14.51
C HIS A 630 71.01 24.65 -13.56
N THR A 631 70.74 25.69 -12.77
CA THR A 631 69.49 26.08 -12.07
C THR A 631 68.39 26.36 -13.10
N THR A 632 67.10 26.15 -12.87
CA THR A 632 66.22 26.50 -11.72
C THR A 632 65.11 25.46 -11.57
#